data_AF-A0A429IB61-F1
#
_entry.id   AF-A0A429IB61-F1
#
_cell.length_a   1.000
_cell.length_b   1.000
_cell.length_c   1.000
_cell.angle_alpha   90.00
_cell.angle_beta   90.00
_cell.angle_gamma   90.00
#
_symmetry.space_group_name_H-M   'P 1'
#
loop_
_entity.id
_entity.type
_entity.pdbx_description
1 polymer ?
#
loop_
_entity_poly.entity_id
_entity_poly.type
_entity_poly.pdbx_seq_one_letter_code
_entity_poly.pdbx_strand_id
1 'polypeptide(L)'
;MSVRKTALRGTSLLLATAIASVALVTGTAHADSVQADYRAVTSTGTLGHGASPGGQVTRQQVLDRARVWADARVPYSSNGLNSPYSWWQDSQTGGRYRQDCSGYISMAWQLPESRNTWSLRDVSTQISRSELQPGDILNDTNTHVVLFAGWKDRSAQTFYFYSESGRRVPTQRYVGNFNASMLSGHPTSTYRAYRYKKIVDGAVNPETDPGAPSASPAVATVTGPSDSAILDGQVAMTASVAESVGTPTGADFYVDGELVDSVASKGNSFAASLDTTELSDGPHKLTVRAKNAAGQAGPVSAASGFFVANKAVPTTTTGDFDGDGKADVAVLYNNGQNSSGKNITTLYKFTSTGSGFKAPEKVWDNDNAATGSWNADRSKLSVGDFNGDGKADVAVLYNNGQNSSGSNITTLYEFISTGSGFKAPEKVWDNDDRTTGSWNWNRSKPVAGDFNGDGKADLGILYNEGQDDEGGNHTAFHILYSYDGGIRGPKRVWDNNDRTTGSWNWERSKPVAGDFNGDGKADLGILYNEGQDDEGDNHTAFHIGYGTADGIRGPKRVWDNNDRTTGSWNWNRSKPVAGDFNGDGKADLGILYNEGQDDQGVNHTAFHIGYGTADGIHGPKRAWDNNDRTTGSWNADRTKLVTGDFNGDGKADLGAFYNQGQDSDGVNHAALYTFFGRNDGANGVYGPAKVWENGTTGSWNWYRSDLG
;
A
#
# COMPACT_ATOMS: atom_id res chain seq x y z
N MET A 1 -11.98 53.50 28.01
CA MET A 1 -13.08 54.49 27.85
C MET A 1 -13.81 54.22 26.53
N SER A 2 -15.12 54.49 26.43
CA SER A 2 -16.04 54.45 25.24
C SER A 2 -15.63 53.60 24.04
N VAL A 3 -16.28 52.47 23.67
CA VAL A 3 -17.73 52.10 23.61
C VAL A 3 -18.55 52.94 22.62
N ARG A 4 -19.05 52.33 21.52
CA ARG A 4 -20.50 52.02 21.30
C ARG A 4 -20.85 51.44 19.91
N LYS A 5 -21.60 50.32 19.93
CA LYS A 5 -22.53 49.89 18.87
C LYS A 5 -23.88 50.63 19.03
N THR A 6 -24.54 50.95 17.91
CA THR A 6 -26.02 51.03 17.71
C THR A 6 -26.24 51.36 16.23
N ALA A 7 -27.02 50.68 15.37
CA ALA A 7 -28.33 50.01 15.50
C ALA A 7 -29.51 50.96 15.73
N LEU A 8 -30.43 51.05 14.75
CA LEU A 8 -31.81 51.49 14.95
C LEU A 8 -32.74 51.00 13.82
N ARG A 9 -33.97 50.66 14.19
CA ARG A 9 -35.08 50.19 13.35
C ARG A 9 -36.14 51.30 13.20
N GLY A 10 -37.00 51.19 12.19
CA GLY A 10 -38.36 51.73 12.19
C GLY A 10 -39.07 51.44 10.85
N THR A 11 -39.95 50.44 10.71
CA THR A 11 -41.37 50.32 11.13
C THR A 11 -42.33 51.39 10.58
N SER A 12 -43.22 50.96 9.67
CA SER A 12 -44.69 51.24 9.57
C SER A 12 -45.15 51.40 8.11
N LEU A 13 -46.43 51.27 7.72
CA LEU A 13 -47.49 50.29 8.04
C LEU A 13 -48.67 50.52 7.05
N LEU A 14 -49.21 49.45 6.44
CA LEU A 14 -50.56 49.29 5.86
C LEU A 14 -51.17 50.27 4.79
N LEU A 15 -51.44 49.66 3.61
CA LEU A 15 -52.76 49.50 2.96
C LEU A 15 -53.45 50.67 2.20
N ALA A 16 -53.69 50.48 0.88
CA ALA A 16 -55.01 50.54 0.23
C ALA A 16 -55.02 50.15 -1.27
N THR A 17 -56.08 49.43 -1.66
CA THR A 17 -56.59 49.01 -3.00
C THR A 17 -57.00 50.19 -3.93
N ALA A 18 -57.35 50.11 -5.24
CA ALA A 18 -57.89 49.05 -6.14
C ALA A 18 -57.87 49.50 -7.66
N ILE A 19 -58.05 48.55 -8.62
CA ILE A 19 -58.89 48.61 -9.88
C ILE A 19 -58.63 49.73 -10.93
N ALA A 20 -58.61 49.51 -12.28
CA ALA A 20 -58.64 48.27 -13.10
C ALA A 20 -58.35 48.54 -14.62
N SER A 21 -57.99 47.45 -15.33
CA SER A 21 -58.32 47.03 -16.71
C SER A 21 -58.57 48.02 -17.88
N VAL A 22 -57.82 47.85 -18.98
CA VAL A 22 -58.37 47.79 -20.37
C VAL A 22 -57.61 46.72 -21.16
N ALA A 23 -58.33 45.87 -21.89
CA ALA A 23 -57.78 44.90 -22.85
C ALA A 23 -58.26 45.22 -24.27
N LEU A 24 -57.47 44.88 -25.28
CA LEU A 24 -57.97 44.73 -26.66
C LEU A 24 -57.17 43.67 -27.42
N VAL A 25 -57.86 42.95 -28.30
CA VAL A 25 -57.47 41.66 -28.88
C VAL A 25 -57.69 41.67 -30.39
N THR A 26 -56.74 41.10 -31.14
CA THR A 26 -56.90 40.36 -32.42
C THR A 26 -55.54 39.67 -32.68
N GLY A 27 -55.37 38.35 -32.59
CA GLY A 27 -55.82 37.31 -33.54
C GLY A 27 -54.58 36.83 -34.34
N THR A 28 -54.27 35.56 -34.61
CA THR A 28 -54.93 34.26 -34.37
C THR A 28 -53.86 33.16 -34.21
N ALA A 29 -54.10 32.14 -33.38
CA ALA A 29 -53.36 30.87 -33.44
C ALA A 29 -54.27 29.70 -33.02
N HIS A 30 -54.02 28.52 -33.59
CA HIS A 30 -54.86 27.33 -33.42
C HIS A 30 -54.72 26.74 -32.00
N ALA A 31 -55.73 25.94 -31.61
CA ALA A 31 -55.65 25.13 -30.41
C ALA A 31 -54.60 24.04 -30.57
N ASP A 32 -53.81 23.80 -29.52
CA ASP A 32 -53.15 22.51 -29.30
C ASP A 32 -53.17 22.16 -27.81
N SER A 33 -53.62 20.94 -27.53
CA SER A 33 -53.64 20.35 -26.19
C SER A 33 -52.24 19.87 -25.82
N VAL A 34 -51.68 20.36 -24.72
CA VAL A 34 -50.51 19.73 -24.07
C VAL A 34 -50.93 19.06 -22.76
N GLN A 35 -51.79 18.05 -22.92
CA GLN A 35 -51.78 16.91 -22.01
C GLN A 35 -50.42 16.25 -22.20
N ALA A 36 -49.55 16.26 -21.18
CA ALA A 36 -48.24 15.61 -21.27
C ALA A 36 -48.43 14.14 -21.66
N ASP A 37 -47.91 13.76 -22.83
CA ASP A 37 -48.27 12.53 -23.55
C ASP A 37 -48.43 11.30 -22.64
N TYR A 38 -49.51 10.56 -22.89
CA TYR A 38 -49.67 9.16 -22.49
C TYR A 38 -48.72 8.29 -23.34
N ARG A 39 -47.41 8.46 -23.18
CA ARG A 39 -46.42 7.65 -23.92
C ARG A 39 -46.43 6.24 -23.36
N ALA A 40 -46.65 5.28 -24.24
CA ALA A 40 -46.42 3.88 -23.92
C ALA A 40 -44.98 3.71 -23.43
N VAL A 41 -44.81 2.92 -22.38
CA VAL A 41 -43.49 2.50 -21.90
C VAL A 41 -42.80 1.73 -23.03
N THR A 42 -41.56 2.09 -23.34
CA THR A 42 -40.79 1.52 -24.46
C THR A 42 -39.72 0.51 -24.03
N SER A 43 -39.44 0.41 -22.73
CA SER A 43 -38.45 -0.51 -22.15
C SER A 43 -38.79 -0.81 -20.69
N THR A 44 -38.48 -2.02 -20.24
CA THR A 44 -38.59 -2.46 -18.82
C THR A 44 -37.25 -2.41 -18.06
N GLY A 45 -36.20 -1.81 -18.65
CA GLY A 45 -34.91 -1.62 -17.98
C GLY A 45 -34.16 -2.93 -17.70
N THR A 46 -33.07 -2.85 -16.93
CA THR A 46 -32.22 -4.01 -16.63
C THR A 46 -32.89 -5.03 -15.71
N LEU A 47 -33.75 -4.60 -14.77
CA LEU A 47 -34.53 -5.50 -13.90
C LEU A 47 -35.68 -6.19 -14.64
N GLY A 48 -36.11 -5.65 -15.78
CA GLY A 48 -36.96 -6.37 -16.72
C GLY A 48 -36.17 -7.24 -17.70
N HIS A 49 -34.83 -7.32 -17.58
CA HIS A 49 -33.94 -7.94 -18.56
C HIS A 49 -34.17 -7.43 -19.99
N GLY A 50 -34.59 -6.17 -20.14
CA GLY A 50 -34.95 -5.59 -21.44
C GLY A 50 -36.22 -6.16 -22.08
N ALA A 51 -37.06 -6.90 -21.34
CA ALA A 51 -38.30 -7.48 -21.86
C ALA A 51 -39.28 -6.42 -22.38
N SER A 52 -40.12 -6.78 -23.34
CA SER A 52 -41.17 -5.91 -23.87
C SER A 52 -42.22 -5.56 -22.78
N PRO A 53 -42.56 -4.28 -22.59
CA PRO A 53 -43.59 -3.87 -21.63
C PRO A 53 -44.94 -4.56 -21.87
N GLY A 54 -45.57 -5.02 -20.79
CA GLY A 54 -46.75 -5.88 -20.82
C GLY A 54 -46.46 -7.34 -21.19
N GLY A 55 -45.21 -7.77 -21.14
CA GLY A 55 -44.75 -9.15 -21.35
C GLY A 55 -45.00 -10.09 -20.17
N GLN A 56 -44.27 -11.20 -20.14
CA GLN A 56 -44.18 -12.07 -18.96
C GLN A 56 -43.18 -11.48 -17.96
N VAL A 57 -43.44 -11.64 -16.66
CA VAL A 57 -42.57 -11.16 -15.57
C VAL A 57 -42.50 -12.19 -14.45
N THR A 58 -41.32 -12.46 -13.89
CA THR A 58 -41.19 -13.37 -12.75
C THR A 58 -41.54 -12.68 -11.44
N ARG A 59 -41.95 -13.44 -10.42
CA ARG A 59 -42.21 -12.88 -9.07
C ARG A 59 -41.02 -12.13 -8.50
N GLN A 60 -39.81 -12.68 -8.67
CA GLN A 60 -38.57 -12.05 -8.25
C GLN A 60 -38.37 -10.68 -8.93
N GLN A 61 -38.55 -10.60 -10.26
CA GLN A 61 -38.47 -9.33 -11.00
C GLN A 61 -39.54 -8.32 -10.55
N VAL A 62 -40.77 -8.74 -10.23
CA VAL A 62 -41.80 -7.84 -9.68
C VAL A 62 -41.31 -7.22 -8.36
N LEU A 63 -40.70 -8.02 -7.49
CA LEU A 63 -40.17 -7.56 -6.20
C LEU A 63 -38.90 -6.72 -6.33
N ASP A 64 -37.97 -7.05 -7.24
CA ASP A 64 -36.76 -6.25 -7.48
C ASP A 64 -37.10 -4.84 -7.96
N ARG A 65 -38.08 -4.74 -8.86
CA ARG A 65 -38.59 -3.45 -9.36
C ARG A 65 -39.30 -2.66 -8.27
N ALA A 66 -40.12 -3.36 -7.49
CA ALA A 66 -40.82 -2.81 -6.32
C ALA A 66 -39.85 -2.27 -5.26
N ARG A 67 -38.73 -2.96 -5.03
CA ARG A 67 -37.61 -2.52 -4.18
C ARG A 67 -36.99 -1.24 -4.68
N VAL A 68 -36.52 -1.17 -5.93
CA VAL A 68 -35.84 0.05 -6.45
C VAL A 68 -36.68 1.31 -6.30
N TRP A 69 -37.99 1.25 -6.55
CA TRP A 69 -38.91 2.39 -6.35
C TRP A 69 -39.10 2.75 -4.86
N ALA A 70 -39.09 1.77 -3.96
CA ALA A 70 -39.15 2.00 -2.52
C ALA A 70 -37.82 2.54 -1.95
N ASP A 71 -36.68 2.00 -2.40
CA ASP A 71 -35.34 2.37 -1.97
C ASP A 71 -34.96 3.77 -2.49
N ALA A 72 -35.39 4.13 -3.70
CA ALA A 72 -35.36 5.49 -4.22
C ALA A 72 -36.35 6.45 -3.49
N ARG A 73 -37.11 5.95 -2.51
CA ARG A 73 -38.07 6.67 -1.66
C ARG A 73 -39.07 7.52 -2.46
N VAL A 74 -39.50 7.00 -3.61
CA VAL A 74 -40.30 7.74 -4.58
C VAL A 74 -41.58 8.27 -3.92
N PRO A 75 -41.82 9.60 -3.98
CA PRO A 75 -42.97 10.23 -3.34
C PRO A 75 -44.20 10.21 -4.26
N TYR A 76 -45.37 10.11 -3.65
CA TYR A 76 -46.66 10.35 -4.31
C TYR A 76 -46.66 11.73 -5.00
N SER A 77 -47.21 11.80 -6.21
CA SER A 77 -47.26 13.00 -7.06
C SER A 77 -47.66 14.26 -6.29
N SER A 78 -46.90 15.35 -6.50
CA SER A 78 -47.09 16.64 -5.83
C SER A 78 -48.51 17.19 -6.00
N ASN A 79 -49.06 17.09 -7.21
CA ASN A 79 -50.43 17.47 -7.57
C ASN A 79 -51.51 16.47 -7.09
N GLY A 80 -51.12 15.38 -6.41
CA GLY A 80 -52.01 14.33 -5.96
C GLY A 80 -52.62 13.55 -7.12
N LEU A 81 -53.93 13.31 -7.07
CA LEU A 81 -54.70 12.64 -8.12
C LEU A 81 -55.11 13.59 -9.28
N ASN A 82 -54.58 14.81 -9.34
CA ASN A 82 -54.92 15.79 -10.37
C ASN A 82 -53.81 15.92 -11.43
N SER A 83 -54.22 16.11 -12.68
CA SER A 83 -53.32 16.41 -13.81
C SER A 83 -52.77 17.85 -13.71
N PRO A 84 -51.51 18.11 -14.10
CA PRO A 84 -50.51 17.16 -14.60
C PRO A 84 -49.89 16.34 -13.46
N TYR A 85 -49.79 15.02 -13.65
CA TYR A 85 -49.14 14.14 -12.70
C TYR A 85 -47.62 14.31 -12.69
N SER A 86 -47.01 13.99 -11.55
CA SER A 86 -45.58 13.74 -11.45
C SER A 86 -45.29 12.28 -11.87
N TRP A 87 -44.11 12.04 -12.44
CA TRP A 87 -43.73 10.76 -13.04
C TRP A 87 -42.32 10.37 -12.61
N TRP A 88 -42.10 9.09 -12.40
CA TRP A 88 -40.79 8.52 -12.11
C TRP A 88 -40.28 7.72 -13.29
N GLN A 89 -38.96 7.76 -13.49
CA GLN A 89 -38.22 7.02 -14.50
C GLN A 89 -36.83 6.72 -13.94
N ASP A 90 -36.38 5.49 -14.14
CA ASP A 90 -35.06 5.00 -13.74
C ASP A 90 -34.55 3.99 -14.79
N SER A 91 -33.22 3.85 -14.92
CA SER A 91 -32.60 2.99 -15.93
C SER A 91 -32.73 1.49 -15.62
N GLN A 92 -32.83 1.12 -14.33
CA GLN A 92 -32.99 -0.26 -13.89
C GLN A 92 -34.42 -0.75 -14.08
N THR A 93 -35.42 0.10 -13.83
CA THR A 93 -36.83 -0.27 -14.02
C THR A 93 -37.39 0.03 -15.42
N GLY A 94 -36.79 0.98 -16.15
CA GLY A 94 -37.16 1.35 -17.51
C GLY A 94 -38.56 1.98 -17.66
N GLY A 95 -38.66 2.99 -18.52
CA GLY A 95 -39.94 3.66 -18.77
C GLY A 95 -40.34 4.70 -17.74
N ARG A 96 -41.48 5.35 -18.00
CA ARG A 96 -42.00 6.47 -17.23
C ARG A 96 -43.36 6.10 -16.64
N TYR A 97 -43.47 6.02 -15.32
CA TYR A 97 -44.69 5.64 -14.62
C TYR A 97 -45.20 6.75 -13.69
N ARG A 98 -46.50 6.79 -13.47
CA ARG A 98 -47.15 7.78 -12.61
C ARG A 98 -46.74 7.56 -11.16
N GLN A 99 -46.42 8.65 -10.45
CA GLN A 99 -46.14 8.62 -9.01
C GLN A 99 -47.45 8.56 -8.22
N ASP A 100 -48.05 7.39 -8.19
CA ASP A 100 -49.18 7.03 -7.34
C ASP A 100 -49.21 5.52 -7.08
N CYS A 101 -50.05 5.09 -6.14
CA CYS A 101 -50.14 3.69 -5.74
C CYS A 101 -50.38 2.69 -6.89
N SER A 102 -51.14 3.09 -7.91
CA SER A 102 -51.45 2.22 -9.05
C SER A 102 -50.44 2.32 -10.21
N GLY A 103 -49.73 3.45 -10.34
CA GLY A 103 -48.54 3.60 -11.18
C GLY A 103 -47.35 2.80 -10.64
N TYR A 104 -47.16 2.75 -9.31
CA TYR A 104 -46.20 1.87 -8.64
C TYR A 104 -46.44 0.39 -8.97
N ILE A 105 -47.67 -0.10 -8.84
CA ILE A 105 -48.02 -1.47 -9.27
C ILE A 105 -47.80 -1.67 -10.76
N SER A 106 -48.16 -0.69 -11.58
CA SER A 106 -47.94 -0.76 -13.03
C SER A 106 -46.46 -0.89 -13.39
N MET A 107 -45.60 -0.19 -12.65
CA MET A 107 -44.15 -0.31 -12.77
C MET A 107 -43.66 -1.69 -12.32
N ALA A 108 -44.09 -2.18 -11.16
CA ALA A 108 -43.65 -3.47 -10.62
C ALA A 108 -44.05 -4.63 -11.55
N TRP A 109 -45.26 -4.60 -12.11
CA TRP A 109 -45.77 -5.56 -13.10
C TRP A 109 -45.31 -5.32 -14.55
N GLN A 110 -44.38 -4.39 -14.80
CA GLN A 110 -43.84 -4.08 -16.13
C GLN A 110 -44.92 -3.70 -17.18
N LEU A 111 -46.01 -3.06 -16.76
CA LEU A 111 -47.12 -2.74 -17.67
C LEU A 111 -46.70 -1.68 -18.72
N PRO A 112 -47.30 -1.68 -19.92
CA PRO A 112 -46.96 -0.72 -20.97
C PRO A 112 -47.45 0.71 -20.65
N GLU A 113 -48.25 0.88 -19.61
CA GLU A 113 -48.89 2.14 -19.23
C GLU A 113 -49.30 2.11 -17.74
N SER A 114 -49.40 3.28 -17.10
CA SER A 114 -49.81 3.38 -15.69
C SER A 114 -51.33 3.23 -15.54
N ARG A 115 -51.80 2.03 -15.19
CA ARG A 115 -53.19 1.71 -14.82
C ARG A 115 -53.63 2.52 -13.60
N ASN A 116 -54.94 2.54 -13.35
CA ASN A 116 -55.53 2.97 -12.08
C ASN A 116 -56.08 1.75 -11.30
N THR A 117 -56.44 1.93 -10.02
CA THR A 117 -56.98 0.87 -9.14
C THR A 117 -58.15 0.09 -9.76
N TRP A 118 -59.02 0.76 -10.52
CA TRP A 118 -60.10 0.12 -11.27
C TRP A 118 -59.59 -0.75 -12.43
N SER A 119 -58.75 -0.21 -13.31
CA SER A 119 -58.27 -0.89 -14.54
C SER A 119 -57.17 -1.94 -14.31
N LEU A 120 -56.55 -1.97 -13.12
CA LEU A 120 -55.64 -3.06 -12.75
C LEU A 120 -56.31 -4.45 -12.81
N ARG A 121 -57.64 -4.52 -12.63
CA ARG A 121 -58.41 -5.78 -12.78
C ARG A 121 -58.45 -6.31 -14.22
N ASP A 122 -58.28 -5.44 -15.22
CA ASP A 122 -58.40 -5.83 -16.63
C ASP A 122 -57.16 -6.63 -17.09
N VAL A 123 -56.01 -6.38 -16.44
CA VAL A 123 -54.73 -7.08 -16.65
C VAL A 123 -54.44 -8.18 -15.62
N SER A 124 -55.33 -8.39 -14.64
CA SER A 124 -55.14 -9.37 -13.56
C SER A 124 -56.33 -10.32 -13.39
N THR A 125 -56.11 -11.42 -12.67
CA THR A 125 -57.15 -12.38 -12.29
C THR A 125 -57.37 -12.27 -10.79
N GLN A 126 -58.62 -12.19 -10.34
CA GLN A 126 -58.92 -12.20 -8.91
C GLN A 126 -58.65 -13.59 -8.32
N ILE A 127 -57.98 -13.64 -7.17
CA ILE A 127 -57.61 -14.87 -6.46
C ILE A 127 -58.15 -14.82 -5.02
N SER A 128 -58.15 -15.97 -4.33
CA SER A 128 -58.40 -16.01 -2.90
C SER A 128 -57.21 -15.44 -2.11
N ARG A 129 -57.43 -14.96 -0.88
CA ARG A 129 -56.33 -14.50 -0.01
C ARG A 129 -55.36 -15.64 0.34
N SER A 130 -55.85 -16.88 0.44
CA SER A 130 -55.04 -18.08 0.69
C SER A 130 -53.98 -18.34 -0.39
N GLU A 131 -54.31 -18.01 -1.64
CA GLU A 131 -53.44 -18.20 -2.82
C GLU A 131 -52.37 -17.12 -2.97
N LEU A 132 -52.37 -16.08 -2.14
CA LEU A 132 -51.40 -14.98 -2.22
C LEU A 132 -49.96 -15.48 -2.16
N GLN A 133 -49.19 -15.06 -3.16
CA GLN A 133 -47.77 -15.27 -3.34
C GLN A 133 -47.09 -13.92 -3.63
N PRO A 134 -45.78 -13.77 -3.37
CA PRO A 134 -45.07 -12.51 -3.60
C PRO A 134 -45.24 -11.99 -5.05
N GLY A 135 -45.47 -10.69 -5.21
CA GLY A 135 -45.75 -10.06 -6.51
C GLY A 135 -47.24 -10.02 -6.91
N ASP A 136 -48.13 -10.69 -6.15
CA ASP A 136 -49.57 -10.43 -6.24
C ASP A 136 -49.93 -9.08 -5.58
N ILE A 137 -51.15 -8.55 -5.79
CA ILE A 137 -51.61 -7.30 -5.17
C ILE A 137 -52.85 -7.50 -4.31
N LEU A 138 -53.01 -6.59 -3.35
CA LEU A 138 -54.27 -6.33 -2.66
C LEU A 138 -54.80 -4.98 -3.19
N ASN A 139 -55.96 -5.00 -3.83
CA ASN A 139 -56.55 -3.85 -4.52
C ASN A 139 -57.93 -3.54 -3.97
N ASP A 140 -58.14 -2.31 -3.52
CA ASP A 140 -59.46 -1.67 -3.43
C ASP A 140 -59.63 -0.82 -4.69
N THR A 141 -60.47 -1.32 -5.62
CA THR A 141 -60.71 -0.72 -6.93
C THR A 141 -61.21 0.72 -6.89
N ASN A 142 -61.67 1.21 -5.74
CA ASN A 142 -62.17 2.57 -5.57
C ASN A 142 -61.16 3.52 -4.91
N THR A 143 -60.17 3.02 -4.15
CA THR A 143 -59.38 3.90 -3.26
C THR A 143 -57.87 3.66 -3.23
N HIS A 144 -57.38 2.42 -3.13
CA HIS A 144 -55.94 2.17 -2.94
C HIS A 144 -55.49 0.75 -3.32
N VAL A 145 -54.20 0.57 -3.59
CA VAL A 145 -53.61 -0.73 -3.93
C VAL A 145 -52.22 -0.88 -3.29
N VAL A 146 -51.90 -2.09 -2.86
CA VAL A 146 -50.60 -2.46 -2.27
C VAL A 146 -50.06 -3.75 -2.89
N LEU A 147 -48.73 -3.87 -2.98
CA LEU A 147 -48.05 -5.06 -3.49
C LEU A 147 -47.78 -6.04 -2.34
N PHE A 148 -48.20 -7.29 -2.48
CA PHE A 148 -47.93 -8.34 -1.51
C PHE A 148 -46.50 -8.86 -1.68
N ALA A 149 -45.66 -8.73 -0.65
CA ALA A 149 -44.24 -9.09 -0.68
C ALA A 149 -43.95 -10.48 -0.07
N GLY A 150 -44.91 -11.07 0.64
CA GLY A 150 -44.78 -12.42 1.21
C GLY A 150 -45.50 -12.58 2.54
N TRP A 151 -45.70 -13.82 2.98
CA TRP A 151 -46.25 -14.09 4.30
C TRP A 151 -45.17 -13.92 5.38
N LYS A 152 -45.52 -13.28 6.49
CA LYS A 152 -44.69 -13.24 7.70
C LYS A 152 -45.08 -14.40 8.62
N ASP A 153 -46.37 -14.56 8.85
CA ASP A 153 -46.97 -15.73 9.49
C ASP A 153 -48.39 -15.93 8.97
N ARG A 154 -48.63 -17.06 8.28
CA ARG A 154 -49.95 -17.43 7.74
C ARG A 154 -50.97 -17.71 8.84
N SER A 155 -50.55 -18.20 10.01
CA SER A 155 -51.44 -18.52 11.13
C SER A 155 -51.95 -17.26 11.82
N ALA A 156 -51.06 -16.31 12.13
CA ALA A 156 -51.42 -14.98 12.65
C ALA A 156 -52.00 -14.01 11.60
N GLN A 157 -52.16 -14.45 10.34
CA GLN A 157 -52.61 -13.64 9.19
C GLN A 157 -51.74 -12.40 8.91
N THR A 158 -50.44 -12.46 9.24
CA THR A 158 -49.49 -11.35 9.02
C THR A 158 -48.63 -11.54 7.76
N PHE A 159 -48.35 -10.45 7.07
CA PHE A 159 -47.66 -10.45 5.78
C PHE A 159 -46.85 -9.18 5.57
N TYR A 160 -45.87 -9.22 4.67
CA TYR A 160 -45.15 -8.06 4.18
C TYR A 160 -45.84 -7.49 2.95
N PHE A 161 -45.91 -6.16 2.84
CA PHE A 161 -46.41 -5.46 1.66
C PHE A 161 -45.68 -4.15 1.40
N TYR A 162 -45.65 -3.71 0.14
CA TYR A 162 -45.20 -2.37 -0.23
C TYR A 162 -46.39 -1.46 -0.54
N SER A 163 -46.28 -0.18 -0.15
CA SER A 163 -47.34 0.81 -0.36
C SER A 163 -46.79 2.22 -0.58
N GLU A 164 -47.20 2.84 -1.68
CA GLU A 164 -47.08 4.27 -1.93
C GLU A 164 -48.36 4.96 -1.43
N SER A 165 -48.39 5.31 -0.13
CA SER A 165 -49.65 5.65 0.58
C SER A 165 -50.00 7.14 0.63
N GLY A 166 -49.07 8.06 0.32
CA GLY A 166 -49.39 9.47 0.18
C GLY A 166 -48.19 10.42 0.23
N ARG A 167 -48.42 11.70 -0.11
CA ARG A 167 -47.37 12.74 -0.32
C ARG A 167 -46.40 13.00 0.85
N ARG A 168 -46.69 12.50 2.07
CA ARG A 168 -45.84 12.68 3.26
C ARG A 168 -45.16 11.38 3.73
N VAL A 169 -45.42 10.27 3.05
CA VAL A 169 -44.94 8.94 3.41
C VAL A 169 -44.34 8.32 2.14
N PRO A 170 -42.99 8.26 2.02
CA PRO A 170 -42.36 7.68 0.84
C PRO A 170 -42.73 6.20 0.71
N THR A 171 -42.70 5.69 -0.51
CA THR A 171 -42.94 4.26 -0.77
C THR A 171 -41.96 3.40 0.02
N GLN A 172 -42.47 2.45 0.81
CA GLN A 172 -41.66 1.55 1.63
C GLN A 172 -42.40 0.24 1.93
N ARG A 173 -41.69 -0.72 2.54
CA ARG A 173 -42.26 -2.00 3.01
C ARG A 173 -42.87 -1.86 4.41
N TYR A 174 -43.95 -2.59 4.65
CA TYR A 174 -44.72 -2.61 5.89
C TYR A 174 -45.10 -4.05 6.27
N VAL A 175 -45.48 -4.26 7.54
CA VAL A 175 -46.16 -5.47 7.99
C VAL A 175 -47.67 -5.20 8.04
N GLY A 176 -48.44 -5.99 7.30
CA GLY A 176 -49.89 -6.01 7.31
C GLY A 176 -50.45 -7.18 8.13
N ASN A 177 -51.72 -7.07 8.52
CA ASN A 177 -52.46 -8.16 9.15
C ASN A 177 -53.89 -8.16 8.61
N PHE A 178 -54.39 -9.28 8.09
CA PHE A 178 -55.76 -9.36 7.56
C PHE A 178 -56.85 -9.26 8.64
N ASN A 179 -56.51 -9.46 9.91
CA ASN A 179 -57.39 -9.30 11.06
C ASN A 179 -57.44 -7.86 11.58
N ALA A 180 -56.56 -6.96 11.12
CA ALA A 180 -56.63 -5.54 11.46
C ALA A 180 -57.78 -4.85 10.71
N SER A 181 -58.43 -3.87 11.31
CA SER A 181 -59.53 -3.12 10.67
C SER A 181 -59.07 -2.22 9.51
N MET A 182 -57.81 -1.79 9.51
CA MET A 182 -57.20 -0.92 8.50
C MET A 182 -55.91 -1.53 7.94
N LEU A 183 -55.73 -1.40 6.63
CA LEU A 183 -54.50 -1.76 5.89
C LEU A 183 -54.09 -0.55 5.03
N SER A 184 -52.87 -0.05 5.26
CA SER A 184 -52.33 1.15 4.59
C SER A 184 -53.23 2.41 4.67
N GLY A 185 -54.04 2.54 5.73
CA GLY A 185 -54.98 3.66 5.92
C GLY A 185 -56.39 3.46 5.36
N HIS A 186 -56.67 2.32 4.72
CA HIS A 186 -57.98 1.99 4.13
C HIS A 186 -58.57 0.73 4.79
N PRO A 187 -59.90 0.55 4.86
CA PRO A 187 -60.48 -0.59 5.55
C PRO A 187 -60.04 -1.94 4.95
N THR A 188 -59.50 -2.85 5.77
CA THR A 188 -58.96 -4.14 5.30
C THR A 188 -60.01 -5.02 4.60
N SER A 189 -61.29 -4.73 4.82
CA SER A 189 -62.43 -5.39 4.19
C SER A 189 -62.69 -4.99 2.73
N THR A 190 -62.19 -3.84 2.23
CA THR A 190 -62.41 -3.45 0.82
C THR A 190 -61.44 -4.15 -0.12
N TYR A 191 -60.21 -4.41 0.30
CA TYR A 191 -59.20 -5.08 -0.52
C TYR A 191 -59.61 -6.50 -0.99
N ARG A 192 -59.45 -6.75 -2.30
CA ARG A 192 -59.49 -8.07 -2.93
C ARG A 192 -58.10 -8.42 -3.47
N ALA A 193 -57.77 -9.71 -3.51
CA ALA A 193 -56.47 -10.18 -3.99
C ALA A 193 -56.50 -10.40 -5.51
N TYR A 194 -55.48 -9.93 -6.22
CA TYR A 194 -55.35 -10.09 -7.68
C TYR A 194 -53.93 -10.49 -8.07
N ARG A 195 -53.82 -11.32 -9.12
CA ARG A 195 -52.57 -11.78 -9.73
C ARG A 195 -52.47 -11.31 -11.16
N TYR A 196 -51.33 -10.73 -11.57
CA TYR A 196 -51.12 -10.32 -12.96
C TYR A 196 -51.22 -11.52 -13.92
N LYS A 197 -51.95 -11.37 -15.03
CA LYS A 197 -52.26 -12.47 -15.97
C LYS A 197 -51.03 -13.09 -16.65
N LYS A 198 -49.88 -12.40 -16.64
CA LYS A 198 -48.62 -12.87 -17.23
C LYS A 198 -47.49 -13.00 -16.20
N ILE A 199 -47.80 -13.10 -14.91
CA ILE A 199 -46.78 -13.47 -13.93
C ILE A 199 -46.33 -14.92 -14.17
N VAL A 200 -45.03 -15.16 -14.07
CA VAL A 200 -44.41 -16.49 -14.17
C VAL A 200 -43.88 -16.88 -12.81
N ASP A 201 -44.27 -18.06 -12.34
CA ASP A 201 -43.85 -18.59 -11.05
C ASP A 201 -42.39 -19.08 -11.10
N GLY A 202 -41.68 -18.85 -10.00
CA GLY A 202 -40.27 -19.20 -9.83
C GLY A 202 -39.86 -19.01 -8.37
N ALA A 203 -38.63 -19.42 -8.03
CA ALA A 203 -38.10 -19.20 -6.67
C ALA A 203 -38.04 -17.69 -6.36
N VAL A 204 -38.46 -17.32 -5.16
CA VAL A 204 -38.37 -15.97 -4.63
C VAL A 204 -37.41 -15.99 -3.45
N ASN A 205 -36.40 -15.14 -3.46
CA ASN A 205 -35.48 -15.02 -2.34
C ASN A 205 -36.19 -14.32 -1.16
N PRO A 206 -36.21 -14.90 0.05
CA PRO A 206 -36.87 -14.29 1.20
C PRO A 206 -36.15 -13.00 1.61
N GLU A 207 -36.94 -11.93 1.78
CA GLU A 207 -36.45 -10.56 1.94
C GLU A 207 -36.29 -10.20 3.42
N THR A 208 -35.05 -10.04 3.88
CA THR A 208 -34.66 -9.75 5.28
C THR A 208 -35.23 -8.43 5.81
N ASP A 209 -35.46 -8.35 7.12
CA ASP A 209 -36.21 -7.30 7.84
C ASP A 209 -35.66 -5.86 7.62
N PRO A 210 -36.45 -4.81 7.31
CA PRO A 210 -35.91 -3.46 7.03
C PRO A 210 -35.37 -2.74 8.27
N GLY A 211 -35.55 -3.31 9.46
CA GLY A 211 -35.01 -2.80 10.72
C GLY A 211 -33.59 -3.30 11.05
N ALA A 212 -33.05 -4.27 10.31
CA ALA A 212 -31.64 -4.61 10.40
C ALA A 212 -30.81 -3.58 9.61
N PRO A 213 -29.67 -3.09 10.13
CA PRO A 213 -28.75 -2.32 9.30
C PRO A 213 -28.36 -3.20 8.09
N SER A 214 -28.56 -2.66 6.88
CA SER A 214 -28.21 -3.38 5.66
C SER A 214 -26.69 -3.49 5.59
N ALA A 215 -26.18 -4.60 6.10
CA ALA A 215 -24.78 -4.95 6.02
C ALA A 215 -24.44 -5.32 4.57
N SER A 216 -24.33 -4.31 3.69
CA SER A 216 -23.38 -4.46 2.58
C SER A 216 -22.03 -4.66 3.25
N PRO A 217 -21.36 -5.81 3.07
CA PRO A 217 -20.06 -6.00 3.65
C PRO A 217 -19.12 -4.98 3.02
N ALA A 218 -18.47 -4.17 3.85
CA ALA A 218 -17.39 -3.31 3.39
C ALA A 218 -16.27 -4.23 2.85
N VAL A 219 -15.89 -4.05 1.59
CA VAL A 219 -14.86 -4.86 0.93
C VAL A 219 -13.56 -4.10 1.00
N ALA A 220 -12.57 -4.68 1.68
CA ALA A 220 -11.21 -4.15 1.75
C ALA A 220 -10.35 -4.69 0.60
N THR A 221 -9.51 -3.82 0.05
CA THR A 221 -8.40 -4.17 -0.85
C THR A 221 -7.12 -3.65 -0.21
N VAL A 222 -6.13 -4.52 -0.02
CA VAL A 222 -4.79 -4.11 0.44
C VAL A 222 -4.19 -3.19 -0.62
N THR A 223 -3.71 -2.02 -0.19
CA THR A 223 -3.03 -1.02 -1.04
C THR A 223 -1.56 -0.83 -0.66
N GLY A 224 -1.14 -1.39 0.48
CA GLY A 224 0.25 -1.41 0.92
C GLY A 224 0.44 -2.38 2.09
N PRO A 225 1.62 -3.01 2.21
CA PRO A 225 2.69 -3.00 1.21
C PRO A 225 2.30 -3.78 -0.05
N SER A 226 3.00 -3.52 -1.15
CA SER A 226 2.72 -4.12 -2.46
C SER A 226 2.92 -5.64 -2.44
N ASP A 227 2.27 -6.35 -3.37
CA ASP A 227 2.45 -7.79 -3.46
C ASP A 227 3.92 -8.15 -3.77
N SER A 228 4.45 -9.10 -3.01
CA SER A 228 5.88 -9.45 -2.95
C SER A 228 6.84 -8.31 -2.55
N ALA A 229 6.36 -7.27 -1.85
CA ALA A 229 7.23 -6.29 -1.19
C ALA A 229 8.20 -6.95 -0.20
N ILE A 230 9.32 -6.29 0.08
CA ILE A 230 10.33 -6.76 1.02
C ILE A 230 10.49 -5.71 2.11
N LEU A 231 10.29 -6.13 3.36
CA LEU A 231 10.02 -5.24 4.48
C LEU A 231 11.01 -5.44 5.62
N ASP A 232 11.39 -4.33 6.24
CA ASP A 232 12.18 -4.25 7.48
C ASP A 232 11.67 -3.12 8.38
N GLY A 233 11.88 -3.24 9.70
CA GLY A 233 11.52 -2.22 10.68
C GLY A 233 10.01 -1.92 10.76
N GLN A 234 9.66 -0.64 10.89
CA GLN A 234 8.26 -0.19 10.95
C GLN A 234 7.73 0.15 9.57
N VAL A 235 6.72 -0.58 9.10
CA VAL A 235 6.11 -0.43 7.78
C VAL A 235 4.62 -0.09 7.89
N ALA A 236 4.17 0.87 7.09
CA ALA A 236 2.75 1.19 6.97
C ALA A 236 2.00 0.13 6.14
N MET A 237 1.12 -0.62 6.80
CA MET A 237 0.08 -1.40 6.13
C MET A 237 -1.05 -0.45 5.74
N THR A 238 -1.54 -0.52 4.49
CA THR A 238 -2.66 0.33 4.03
C THR A 238 -3.71 -0.47 3.28
N ALA A 239 -4.96 -0.02 3.36
CA ALA A 239 -6.07 -0.58 2.61
C ALA A 239 -7.05 0.49 2.14
N SER A 240 -7.60 0.28 0.94
CA SER A 240 -8.79 0.98 0.47
C SER A 240 -10.04 0.14 0.78
N VAL A 241 -11.17 0.81 1.00
CA VAL A 241 -12.42 0.15 1.37
C VAL A 241 -13.57 0.68 0.52
N ALA A 242 -14.24 -0.24 -0.16
CA ALA A 242 -15.48 0.02 -0.89
C ALA A 242 -16.70 -0.39 -0.05
N GLU A 243 -17.62 0.55 0.16
CA GLU A 243 -18.92 0.31 0.78
C GLU A 243 -20.00 1.04 -0.03
N SER A 244 -21.10 0.34 -0.33
CA SER A 244 -22.19 0.89 -1.15
C SER A 244 -23.21 1.73 -0.39
N VAL A 245 -23.23 1.63 0.96
CA VAL A 245 -24.24 2.24 1.83
C VAL A 245 -23.60 2.78 3.11
N GLY A 246 -22.89 3.91 3.02
CA GLY A 246 -22.41 4.65 4.19
C GLY A 246 -20.94 5.02 4.11
N THR A 247 -20.29 5.10 5.27
CA THR A 247 -18.85 5.35 5.40
C THR A 247 -18.29 4.31 6.35
N PRO A 248 -17.28 3.51 5.92
CA PRO A 248 -16.66 2.50 6.77
C PRO A 248 -16.13 3.10 8.07
N THR A 249 -16.20 2.34 9.17
CA THR A 249 -15.83 2.80 10.53
C THR A 249 -14.56 2.15 11.07
N GLY A 250 -13.82 1.41 10.24
CA GLY A 250 -12.55 0.83 10.62
C GLY A 250 -12.06 -0.27 9.69
N ALA A 251 -10.84 -0.74 9.95
CA ALA A 251 -10.24 -1.90 9.29
C ALA A 251 -9.35 -2.67 10.28
N ASP A 252 -9.44 -4.00 10.23
CA ASP A 252 -8.61 -4.93 11.01
C ASP A 252 -7.57 -5.55 10.06
N PHE A 253 -6.28 -5.45 10.40
CA PHE A 253 -5.15 -5.90 9.60
C PHE A 253 -4.57 -7.19 10.18
N TYR A 254 -4.35 -8.19 9.32
CA TYR A 254 -3.90 -9.53 9.72
C TYR A 254 -2.67 -9.97 8.92
N VAL A 255 -1.64 -10.45 9.61
CA VAL A 255 -0.48 -11.10 9.00
C VAL A 255 -0.57 -12.61 9.26
N ASP A 256 -0.53 -13.42 8.20
CA ASP A 256 -0.69 -14.88 8.21
C ASP A 256 -1.94 -15.41 8.94
N GLY A 257 -2.94 -14.54 9.11
CA GLY A 257 -4.20 -14.83 9.80
C GLY A 257 -4.23 -14.40 11.27
N GLU A 258 -3.10 -13.97 11.84
CA GLU A 258 -3.05 -13.35 13.17
C GLU A 258 -3.33 -11.85 13.08
N LEU A 259 -4.11 -11.32 14.04
CA LEU A 259 -4.48 -9.90 14.07
C LEU A 259 -3.29 -9.07 14.55
N VAL A 260 -2.82 -8.13 13.74
CA VAL A 260 -1.72 -7.21 14.08
C VAL A 260 -2.28 -5.90 14.65
N ASP A 261 -3.22 -5.26 13.95
CA ASP A 261 -3.76 -3.96 14.36
C ASP A 261 -5.23 -3.75 13.93
N SER A 262 -5.91 -2.81 14.58
CA SER A 262 -7.33 -2.48 14.40
C SER A 262 -7.54 -0.97 14.37
N VAL A 263 -7.68 -0.40 13.18
CA VAL A 263 -7.90 1.04 12.96
C VAL A 263 -9.39 1.36 13.12
N ALA A 264 -9.75 2.24 14.06
CA ALA A 264 -11.13 2.65 14.33
C ALA A 264 -11.37 4.13 13.94
N SER A 265 -11.46 4.39 12.64
CA SER A 265 -11.70 5.73 12.07
C SER A 265 -12.81 5.71 11.02
N LYS A 266 -13.35 6.88 10.63
CA LYS A 266 -14.31 6.97 9.53
C LYS A 266 -13.59 7.36 8.24
N GLY A 267 -13.67 6.52 7.22
CA GLY A 267 -13.02 6.77 5.93
C GLY A 267 -13.18 5.62 4.95
N ASN A 268 -12.67 5.81 3.74
CA ASN A 268 -12.54 4.81 2.68
C ASN A 268 -11.09 4.36 2.45
N SER A 269 -10.16 4.85 3.28
CA SER A 269 -8.75 4.46 3.31
C SER A 269 -8.32 4.34 4.77
N PHE A 270 -7.51 3.32 5.06
CA PHE A 270 -7.04 2.97 6.40
C PHE A 270 -5.54 2.66 6.35
N ALA A 271 -4.83 3.03 7.41
CA ALA A 271 -3.42 2.75 7.59
C ALA A 271 -3.12 2.32 9.03
N ALA A 272 -2.25 1.33 9.18
CA ALA A 272 -1.76 0.76 10.44
C ALA A 272 -0.23 0.60 10.36
N SER A 273 0.47 0.51 11.50
CA SER A 273 1.91 0.19 11.51
C SER A 273 2.10 -1.30 11.76
N LEU A 274 3.05 -1.90 11.05
CA LEU A 274 3.58 -3.24 11.29
C LEU A 274 5.04 -3.09 11.70
N ASP A 275 5.38 -3.54 12.90
CA ASP A 275 6.78 -3.76 13.26
C ASP A 275 7.20 -5.13 12.75
N THR A 276 7.90 -5.19 11.63
CA THR A 276 8.30 -6.47 11.05
C THR A 276 9.37 -7.17 11.90
N THR A 277 10.04 -6.48 12.83
CA THR A 277 11.06 -7.10 13.69
C THR A 277 10.49 -8.13 14.66
N GLU A 278 9.17 -8.12 14.88
CA GLU A 278 8.43 -9.14 15.61
C GLU A 278 8.06 -10.37 14.75
N LEU A 279 8.20 -10.28 13.42
CA LEU A 279 7.98 -11.37 12.48
C LEU A 279 9.29 -12.14 12.19
N SER A 280 9.14 -13.41 11.81
CA SER A 280 10.24 -14.19 11.20
C SER A 280 10.66 -13.57 9.86
N ASP A 281 11.90 -13.78 9.42
CA ASP A 281 12.22 -13.51 8.01
C ASP A 281 11.63 -14.59 7.09
N GLY A 282 11.19 -14.19 5.90
CA GLY A 282 10.59 -15.07 4.90
C GLY A 282 9.27 -14.56 4.35
N PRO A 283 8.49 -15.39 3.63
CA PRO A 283 7.19 -15.01 3.07
C PRO A 283 6.11 -14.89 4.15
N HIS A 284 5.36 -13.80 4.09
CA HIS A 284 4.20 -13.48 4.92
C HIS A 284 3.01 -13.06 4.04
N LYS A 285 1.79 -13.04 4.60
CA LYS A 285 0.57 -12.64 3.89
C LYS A 285 -0.22 -11.62 4.68
N LEU A 286 -0.36 -10.41 4.12
CA LEU A 286 -1.26 -9.39 4.64
C LEU A 286 -2.68 -9.62 4.11
N THR A 287 -3.66 -9.62 5.00
CA THR A 287 -5.09 -9.55 4.67
C THR A 287 -5.79 -8.52 5.56
N VAL A 288 -6.91 -7.97 5.08
CA VAL A 288 -7.65 -6.91 5.78
C VAL A 288 -9.14 -7.22 5.82
N ARG A 289 -9.80 -6.86 6.92
CA ARG A 289 -11.27 -6.87 7.06
C ARG A 289 -11.78 -5.48 7.41
N ALA A 290 -12.55 -4.88 6.52
CA ALA A 290 -13.18 -3.58 6.79
C ALA A 290 -14.43 -3.73 7.68
N LYS A 291 -14.72 -2.70 8.48
CA LYS A 291 -15.97 -2.54 9.24
C LYS A 291 -16.86 -1.55 8.52
N ASN A 292 -18.07 -1.98 8.17
CA ASN A 292 -19.07 -1.15 7.50
C ASN A 292 -19.60 0.00 8.38
N ALA A 293 -20.49 0.84 7.86
CA ALA A 293 -21.07 1.97 8.58
C ALA A 293 -21.80 1.59 9.90
N ALA A 294 -22.15 0.32 10.09
CA ALA A 294 -22.77 -0.24 11.30
C ALA A 294 -21.76 -0.97 12.22
N GLY A 295 -20.46 -0.90 11.94
CA GLY A 295 -19.39 -1.54 12.71
C GLY A 295 -19.22 -3.04 12.47
N GLN A 296 -19.89 -3.61 11.46
CA GLN A 296 -19.86 -5.04 11.15
C GLN A 296 -18.70 -5.35 10.20
N ALA A 297 -17.88 -6.34 10.57
CA ALA A 297 -16.73 -6.77 9.76
C ALA A 297 -17.17 -7.51 8.48
N GLY A 298 -16.66 -7.05 7.33
CA GLY A 298 -16.82 -7.68 6.02
C GLY A 298 -15.99 -8.96 5.83
N PRO A 299 -15.89 -9.46 4.58
CA PRO A 299 -15.02 -10.58 4.24
C PRO A 299 -13.55 -10.21 4.46
N VAL A 300 -12.71 -11.25 4.51
CA VAL A 300 -11.26 -11.11 4.36
C VAL A 300 -10.97 -10.70 2.91
N SER A 301 -10.07 -9.72 2.72
CA SER A 301 -9.57 -9.33 1.41
C SER A 301 -8.87 -10.49 0.68
N ALA A 302 -8.53 -10.29 -0.60
CA ALA A 302 -7.43 -11.06 -1.18
C ALA A 302 -6.16 -10.83 -0.34
N ALA A 303 -5.30 -11.84 -0.25
CA ALA A 303 -4.01 -11.72 0.42
C ALA A 303 -3.03 -10.97 -0.50
N SER A 304 -2.34 -9.97 0.05
CA SER A 304 -1.10 -9.44 -0.51
C SER A 304 0.05 -10.23 0.12
N GLY A 305 0.83 -10.95 -0.69
CA GLY A 305 2.07 -11.54 -0.21
C GLY A 305 3.09 -10.44 0.07
N PHE A 306 3.91 -10.60 1.09
CA PHE A 306 5.11 -9.81 1.26
C PHE A 306 6.19 -10.71 1.84
N PHE A 307 7.39 -10.17 1.99
CA PHE A 307 8.48 -10.87 2.63
C PHE A 307 9.09 -9.98 3.69
N VAL A 308 9.38 -10.56 4.84
CA VAL A 308 10.13 -9.90 5.89
C VAL A 308 11.60 -10.25 5.69
N ALA A 309 12.43 -9.21 5.73
CA ALA A 309 13.87 -9.30 5.72
C ALA A 309 14.41 -8.25 6.69
N ASN A 310 14.20 -8.47 7.99
CA ASN A 310 14.68 -7.58 9.06
C ASN A 310 16.21 -7.48 9.17
N LYS A 311 16.93 -8.11 8.25
CA LYS A 311 18.35 -8.40 8.32
C LYS A 311 19.04 -7.79 7.10
N ALA A 312 20.09 -7.03 7.40
CA ALA A 312 20.85 -6.12 6.55
C ALA A 312 20.23 -4.72 6.34
N VAL A 313 20.68 -3.80 7.21
CA VAL A 313 21.09 -2.45 6.80
C VAL A 313 22.06 -2.58 5.61
N PRO A 314 22.12 -1.63 4.64
CA PRO A 314 23.04 -1.72 3.51
C PRO A 314 24.48 -2.11 3.91
N THR A 315 24.89 -3.32 3.51
CA THR A 315 26.25 -3.84 3.67
C THR A 315 26.96 -3.81 2.31
N THR A 316 28.12 -3.14 2.23
CA THR A 316 28.96 -3.26 1.05
C THR A 316 29.56 -4.66 1.02
N THR A 317 29.25 -5.39 -0.04
CA THR A 317 29.58 -6.82 -0.23
C THR A 317 30.44 -7.06 -1.47
N THR A 318 30.98 -5.99 -2.03
CA THR A 318 31.78 -5.95 -3.25
C THR A 318 33.20 -5.48 -2.99
N GLY A 319 34.15 -6.07 -3.71
CA GLY A 319 35.55 -5.71 -3.67
C GLY A 319 36.39 -6.64 -4.54
N ASP A 320 37.58 -6.21 -4.96
CA ASP A 320 38.48 -7.05 -5.74
C ASP A 320 39.11 -8.12 -4.84
N PHE A 321 38.47 -9.28 -4.74
CA PHE A 321 38.94 -10.36 -3.88
C PHE A 321 40.12 -11.12 -4.48
N ASP A 322 40.35 -11.09 -5.81
CA ASP A 322 41.44 -11.85 -6.46
C ASP A 322 42.61 -11.05 -7.04
N GLY A 323 42.54 -9.72 -6.98
CA GLY A 323 43.58 -8.79 -7.37
C GLY A 323 43.66 -8.60 -8.88
N ASP A 324 42.58 -8.85 -9.62
CA ASP A 324 42.53 -8.76 -11.09
C ASP A 324 42.10 -7.38 -11.62
N GLY A 325 41.80 -6.44 -10.70
CA GLY A 325 41.36 -5.08 -10.99
C GLY A 325 39.84 -4.93 -11.14
N LYS A 326 39.05 -5.98 -10.93
CA LYS A 326 37.58 -5.94 -10.96
C LYS A 326 36.99 -6.27 -9.60
N ALA A 327 35.90 -5.63 -9.25
CA ALA A 327 35.12 -6.00 -8.08
C ALA A 327 34.43 -7.36 -8.30
N ASP A 328 34.61 -8.24 -7.31
CA ASP A 328 33.83 -9.46 -7.12
C ASP A 328 32.66 -9.17 -6.16
N VAL A 329 31.71 -10.12 -6.04
CA VAL A 329 30.61 -10.05 -5.04
C VAL A 329 30.73 -11.20 -4.04
N ALA A 330 30.67 -10.90 -2.74
CA ALA A 330 30.59 -11.87 -1.66
C ALA A 330 29.15 -11.99 -1.12
N VAL A 331 28.72 -13.18 -0.74
CA VAL A 331 27.41 -13.41 -0.12
C VAL A 331 27.55 -14.29 1.11
N LEU A 332 27.18 -13.77 2.29
CA LEU A 332 26.99 -14.61 3.46
C LEU A 332 25.58 -15.22 3.41
N TYR A 333 25.51 -16.54 3.32
CA TYR A 333 24.27 -17.29 3.07
C TYR A 333 23.85 -18.13 4.28
N ASN A 334 22.60 -17.95 4.72
CA ASN A 334 21.98 -18.70 5.79
C ASN A 334 21.44 -20.05 5.27
N ASN A 335 22.16 -21.15 5.52
CA ASN A 335 21.69 -22.49 5.16
C ASN A 335 20.61 -23.02 6.14
N GLY A 336 20.35 -22.32 7.25
CA GLY A 336 19.46 -22.76 8.31
C GLY A 336 20.21 -23.64 9.31
N GLN A 337 19.52 -24.63 9.88
CA GLN A 337 20.13 -25.57 10.82
C GLN A 337 20.33 -26.95 10.19
N ASN A 338 21.45 -27.60 10.52
CA ASN A 338 21.64 -29.02 10.21
C ASN A 338 20.89 -29.92 11.22
N SER A 339 21.00 -31.24 11.04
CA SER A 339 20.27 -32.23 11.86
C SER A 339 20.64 -32.26 13.35
N SER A 340 21.74 -31.62 13.79
CA SER A 340 22.07 -31.45 15.21
C SER A 340 21.64 -30.11 15.79
N GLY A 341 20.92 -29.28 15.03
CA GLY A 341 20.52 -27.93 15.42
C GLY A 341 21.64 -26.88 15.30
N LYS A 342 22.79 -27.24 14.69
CA LYS A 342 23.87 -26.29 14.41
C LYS A 342 23.44 -25.36 13.28
N ASN A 343 23.52 -24.05 13.49
CA ASN A 343 23.33 -23.06 12.42
C ASN A 343 24.47 -23.21 11.41
N ILE A 344 24.14 -23.26 10.12
CA ILE A 344 25.08 -23.38 9.02
C ILE A 344 25.05 -22.11 8.19
N THR A 345 26.22 -21.53 8.01
CA THR A 345 26.50 -20.30 7.28
C THR A 345 27.57 -20.58 6.24
N THR A 346 27.40 -20.03 5.04
CA THR A 346 28.33 -20.20 3.92
C THR A 346 28.68 -18.85 3.34
N LEU A 347 29.96 -18.59 3.08
CA LEU A 347 30.41 -17.48 2.25
C LEU A 347 30.55 -17.97 0.82
N TYR A 348 29.80 -17.36 -0.09
CA TYR A 348 29.94 -17.56 -1.54
C TYR A 348 30.67 -16.37 -2.16
N LYS A 349 31.51 -16.64 -3.17
CA LYS A 349 32.14 -15.63 -4.02
C LYS A 349 31.59 -15.76 -5.45
N PHE A 350 31.09 -14.67 -6.00
CA PHE A 350 30.81 -14.52 -7.42
C PHE A 350 31.96 -13.74 -8.02
N THR A 351 32.84 -14.42 -8.75
CA THR A 351 33.95 -13.72 -9.41
C THR A 351 33.54 -13.08 -10.71
N SER A 352 33.91 -11.82 -10.92
CA SER A 352 33.65 -11.12 -12.17
C SER A 352 34.44 -11.73 -13.32
N THR A 353 33.89 -11.58 -14.53
CA THR A 353 34.55 -11.91 -15.81
C THR A 353 34.72 -10.67 -16.69
N GLY A 354 34.35 -9.49 -16.18
CA GLY A 354 34.28 -8.24 -16.93
C GLY A 354 32.99 -8.02 -17.71
N SER A 355 32.33 -9.09 -18.16
CA SER A 355 31.02 -9.05 -18.86
C SER A 355 29.89 -9.73 -18.10
N GLY A 356 30.19 -10.28 -16.92
CA GLY A 356 29.24 -10.90 -16.01
C GLY A 356 29.97 -11.63 -14.88
N PHE A 357 29.33 -12.63 -14.27
CA PHE A 357 29.89 -13.34 -13.11
C PHE A 357 29.96 -14.85 -13.33
N LYS A 358 30.97 -15.49 -12.74
CA LYS A 358 31.03 -16.95 -12.58
C LYS A 358 29.87 -17.42 -11.68
N ALA A 359 29.56 -18.72 -11.75
CA ALA A 359 28.65 -19.33 -10.78
C ALA A 359 29.22 -19.19 -9.35
N PRO A 360 28.38 -19.00 -8.31
CA PRO A 360 28.83 -18.77 -6.95
C PRO A 360 29.68 -19.92 -6.42
N GLU A 361 30.94 -19.62 -6.10
CA GLU A 361 31.90 -20.56 -5.55
C GLU A 361 31.79 -20.55 -4.02
N LYS A 362 31.67 -21.72 -3.39
CA LYS A 362 31.70 -21.85 -1.93
C LYS A 362 33.14 -21.67 -1.45
N VAL A 363 33.45 -20.50 -0.91
CA VAL A 363 34.82 -20.13 -0.46
C VAL A 363 35.03 -20.35 1.04
N TRP A 364 33.97 -20.36 1.85
CA TRP A 364 34.02 -20.77 3.26
C TRP A 364 32.67 -21.30 3.75
N ASP A 365 32.68 -22.22 4.71
CA ASP A 365 31.51 -22.54 5.54
C ASP A 365 31.93 -22.91 6.96
N ASN A 366 30.93 -23.01 7.85
CA ASN A 366 31.10 -23.59 9.18
C ASN A 366 30.59 -25.04 9.30
N ASP A 367 30.46 -25.82 8.22
CA ASP A 367 29.96 -27.20 8.27
C ASP A 367 31.09 -28.22 8.56
N ASN A 368 31.97 -27.87 9.48
CA ASN A 368 32.98 -28.76 10.03
C ASN A 368 32.99 -28.70 11.57
N ALA A 369 33.65 -29.64 12.23
CA ALA A 369 33.67 -29.75 13.68
C ALA A 369 34.55 -28.69 14.40
N ALA A 370 35.44 -28.00 13.66
CA ALA A 370 36.37 -27.01 14.22
C ALA A 370 35.77 -25.59 14.28
N THR A 371 34.84 -25.28 13.37
CA THR A 371 34.14 -24.00 13.30
C THR A 371 32.83 -24.04 14.10
N GLY A 372 32.54 -22.97 14.85
CA GLY A 372 31.37 -22.89 15.74
C GLY A 372 30.01 -22.84 15.00
N SER A 373 28.91 -22.74 15.76
CA SER A 373 27.54 -22.61 15.23
C SER A 373 27.23 -21.15 14.81
N TRP A 374 27.90 -20.68 13.75
CA TRP A 374 27.67 -19.36 13.18
C TRP A 374 26.27 -19.24 12.58
N ASN A 375 25.54 -18.21 12.99
CA ASN A 375 24.28 -17.84 12.37
C ASN A 375 24.47 -16.56 11.55
N ALA A 376 24.32 -16.64 10.23
CA ALA A 376 24.33 -15.49 9.32
C ALA A 376 23.36 -14.38 9.75
N ASP A 377 22.24 -14.72 10.40
CA ASP A 377 21.26 -13.77 10.92
C ASP A 377 21.82 -12.82 12.01
N ARG A 378 23.00 -13.14 12.54
CA ARG A 378 23.69 -12.41 13.60
C ARG A 378 24.91 -11.65 13.06
N SER A 379 25.10 -11.63 11.75
CA SER A 379 26.22 -10.99 11.05
C SER A 379 25.78 -9.66 10.41
N LYS A 380 26.72 -8.71 10.34
CA LYS A 380 26.67 -7.57 9.41
C LYS A 380 28.00 -7.56 8.66
N LEU A 381 27.95 -7.70 7.34
CA LEU A 381 29.13 -7.70 6.48
C LEU A 381 29.65 -6.28 6.21
N SER A 382 30.94 -6.19 5.92
CA SER A 382 31.60 -5.04 5.30
C SER A 382 32.82 -5.52 4.54
N VAL A 383 33.14 -4.88 3.41
CA VAL A 383 34.22 -5.30 2.51
C VAL A 383 35.20 -4.15 2.27
N GLY A 384 36.49 -4.45 2.29
CA GLY A 384 37.58 -3.50 2.04
C GLY A 384 38.94 -4.19 2.21
N ASP A 385 40.02 -3.62 1.66
CA ASP A 385 41.39 -4.11 1.89
C ASP A 385 41.86 -3.67 3.28
N PHE A 386 41.43 -4.39 4.32
CA PHE A 386 41.76 -4.07 5.71
C PHE A 386 43.25 -4.37 6.03
N ASN A 387 43.88 -5.26 5.29
CA ASN A 387 45.28 -5.67 5.54
C ASN A 387 46.33 -4.90 4.71
N GLY A 388 45.94 -4.31 3.58
CA GLY A 388 46.77 -3.52 2.68
C GLY A 388 47.57 -4.33 1.65
N ASP A 389 47.09 -5.51 1.23
CA ASP A 389 47.77 -6.38 0.24
C ASP A 389 47.21 -6.29 -1.19
N GLY A 390 46.34 -5.31 -1.45
CA GLY A 390 45.73 -5.04 -2.74
C GLY A 390 44.58 -6.00 -3.10
N LYS A 391 44.07 -6.78 -2.14
CA LYS A 391 42.82 -7.53 -2.27
C LYS A 391 41.84 -7.07 -1.20
N ALA A 392 40.57 -7.03 -1.55
CA ALA A 392 39.52 -6.86 -0.57
C ALA A 392 39.43 -8.07 0.37
N ASP A 393 39.10 -7.80 1.62
CA ASP A 393 38.82 -8.77 2.69
C ASP A 393 37.34 -8.66 3.11
N VAL A 394 36.83 -9.62 3.88
CA VAL A 394 35.47 -9.56 4.44
C VAL A 394 35.53 -9.42 5.96
N ALA A 395 34.98 -8.33 6.47
CA ALA A 395 34.76 -8.10 7.90
C ALA A 395 33.32 -8.45 8.28
N VAL A 396 33.12 -9.11 9.43
CA VAL A 396 31.82 -9.50 9.95
C VAL A 396 31.67 -9.03 11.39
N LEU A 397 30.82 -8.02 11.60
CA LEU A 397 30.37 -7.63 12.93
C LEU A 397 29.29 -8.63 13.39
N TYR A 398 29.61 -9.43 14.39
CA TYR A 398 28.79 -10.56 14.85
C TYR A 398 28.18 -10.31 16.22
N ASN A 399 26.86 -10.50 16.34
CA ASN A 399 26.12 -10.50 17.59
C ASN A 399 26.39 -11.82 18.34
N ASN A 400 27.15 -11.77 19.44
CA ASN A 400 27.39 -12.94 20.30
C ASN A 400 26.32 -13.10 21.38
N GLY A 401 25.59 -12.04 21.74
CA GLY A 401 24.37 -12.09 22.56
C GLY A 401 24.53 -11.26 23.81
N GLN A 402 24.23 -11.83 24.97
CA GLN A 402 24.53 -11.22 26.26
C GLN A 402 25.40 -12.16 27.10
N ASN A 403 26.37 -11.60 27.81
CA ASN A 403 27.15 -12.33 28.81
C ASN A 403 26.34 -12.52 30.11
N SER A 404 26.94 -13.18 31.10
CA SER A 404 26.28 -13.48 32.38
C SER A 404 25.93 -12.25 33.24
N SER A 405 26.46 -11.06 32.94
CA SER A 405 26.05 -9.79 33.57
C SER A 405 24.94 -9.06 32.80
N GLY A 406 24.40 -9.63 31.71
CA GLY A 406 23.41 -8.99 30.84
C GLY A 406 24.00 -7.94 29.90
N SER A 407 25.33 -7.84 29.79
CA SER A 407 25.99 -6.94 28.85
C SER A 407 25.97 -7.54 27.46
N ASN A 408 25.60 -6.75 26.45
CA ASN A 408 25.61 -7.20 25.06
C ASN A 408 27.05 -7.46 24.62
N ILE A 409 27.28 -8.57 23.93
CA ILE A 409 28.57 -8.94 23.35
C ILE A 409 28.45 -8.94 21.82
N THR A 410 29.34 -8.18 21.21
CA THR A 410 29.56 -8.00 19.79
C THR A 410 31.03 -8.30 19.50
N THR A 411 31.29 -8.91 18.36
CA THR A 411 32.63 -9.38 17.98
C THR A 411 32.87 -9.11 16.51
N LEU A 412 34.02 -8.52 16.18
CA LEU A 412 34.46 -8.38 14.79
C LEU A 412 35.33 -9.58 14.43
N TYR A 413 34.92 -10.27 13.37
CA TYR A 413 35.70 -11.29 12.70
C TYR A 413 36.19 -10.79 11.35
N GLU A 414 37.38 -11.20 10.95
CA GLU A 414 38.00 -10.85 9.68
C GLU A 414 38.31 -12.12 8.88
N PHE A 415 37.92 -12.12 7.62
CA PHE A 415 38.22 -13.15 6.63
C PHE A 415 39.19 -12.55 5.62
N ILE A 416 40.49 -12.84 5.81
CA ILE A 416 41.53 -12.37 4.88
C ILE A 416 41.44 -13.15 3.57
N SER A 417 41.42 -12.45 2.43
CA SER A 417 41.44 -13.06 1.11
C SER A 417 42.77 -13.76 0.82
N THR A 418 42.69 -14.82 0.03
CA THR A 418 43.84 -15.53 -0.57
C THR A 418 43.82 -15.45 -2.10
N GLY A 419 42.91 -14.65 -2.65
CA GLY A 419 42.58 -14.59 -4.07
C GLY A 419 41.54 -15.63 -4.48
N SER A 420 41.90 -16.91 -4.36
CA SER A 420 41.02 -18.03 -4.71
C SER A 420 39.96 -18.36 -3.65
N GLY A 421 40.02 -17.74 -2.47
CA GLY A 421 39.11 -17.95 -1.36
C GLY A 421 39.52 -17.10 -0.16
N PHE A 422 39.15 -17.54 1.05
CA PHE A 422 39.44 -16.81 2.29
C PHE A 422 40.11 -17.72 3.33
N LYS A 423 40.90 -17.11 4.22
CA LYS A 423 41.33 -17.76 5.47
C LYS A 423 40.12 -18.02 6.37
N ALA A 424 40.28 -18.89 7.37
CA ALA A 424 39.27 -19.04 8.41
C ALA A 424 39.09 -17.72 9.17
N PRO A 425 37.87 -17.36 9.61
CA PRO A 425 37.63 -16.09 10.27
C PRO A 425 38.40 -15.96 11.59
N GLU A 426 39.23 -14.93 11.67
CA GLU A 426 39.99 -14.60 12.88
C GLU A 426 39.26 -13.53 13.70
N LYS A 427 39.29 -13.65 15.03
CA LYS A 427 38.69 -12.66 15.93
C LYS A 427 39.65 -11.49 16.11
N VAL A 428 39.35 -10.36 15.48
CA VAL A 428 40.19 -9.15 15.56
C VAL A 428 39.78 -8.20 16.68
N TRP A 429 38.49 -8.16 17.04
CA TRP A 429 37.99 -7.35 18.17
C TRP A 429 36.75 -7.97 18.83
N ASP A 430 36.56 -7.75 20.13
CA ASP A 430 35.26 -7.86 20.81
C ASP A 430 35.16 -6.85 21.95
N ASN A 431 33.95 -6.69 22.49
CA ASN A 431 33.70 -5.85 23.67
C ASN A 431 33.59 -6.63 24.99
N ASP A 432 34.15 -7.84 25.10
CA ASP A 432 34.21 -8.59 26.37
C ASP A 432 35.34 -8.07 27.27
N ASP A 433 35.42 -6.74 27.39
CA ASP A 433 36.41 -6.00 28.15
C ASP A 433 35.74 -4.93 29.03
N ARG A 434 36.50 -4.33 29.97
CA ARG A 434 35.96 -3.34 30.93
C ARG A 434 35.91 -1.89 30.41
N THR A 435 36.35 -1.66 29.18
CA THR A 435 36.58 -0.33 28.57
C THR A 435 35.62 -0.01 27.44
N THR A 436 35.20 -0.98 26.64
CA THR A 436 34.24 -0.82 25.53
C THR A 436 32.78 -1.07 25.95
N GLY A 437 32.54 -1.71 27.10
CA GLY A 437 31.24 -1.77 27.75
C GLY A 437 30.26 -2.74 27.09
N SER A 438 28.98 -2.34 26.98
CA SER A 438 27.88 -3.19 26.50
C SER A 438 27.53 -2.88 25.03
N TRP A 439 28.50 -3.03 24.11
CA TRP A 439 28.32 -2.69 22.70
C TRP A 439 27.19 -3.52 22.08
N ASN A 440 26.15 -2.85 21.59
CA ASN A 440 24.97 -3.50 21.07
C ASN A 440 25.02 -3.53 19.54
N TRP A 441 25.21 -4.73 18.98
CA TRP A 441 25.17 -4.99 17.54
C TRP A 441 23.91 -4.46 16.85
N ASN A 442 22.73 -4.50 17.49
CA ASN A 442 21.48 -3.99 16.89
C ASN A 442 21.60 -2.49 16.57
N ARG A 443 22.35 -1.75 17.39
CA ARG A 443 22.55 -0.29 17.31
C ARG A 443 23.65 0.15 16.34
N SER A 444 24.19 -0.76 15.52
CA SER A 444 25.33 -0.52 14.61
C SER A 444 24.91 -0.54 13.13
N LYS A 445 25.25 0.50 12.35
CA LYS A 445 25.21 0.51 10.87
C LYS A 445 26.66 0.64 10.34
N PRO A 446 27.28 -0.46 9.91
CA PRO A 446 28.68 -0.44 9.47
C PRO A 446 28.81 0.05 8.03
N VAL A 447 29.97 0.62 7.72
CA VAL A 447 30.46 1.01 6.38
C VAL A 447 31.98 0.81 6.35
N ALA A 448 32.58 0.61 5.18
CA ALA A 448 34.03 0.45 5.04
C ALA A 448 34.64 1.45 4.05
N GLY A 449 35.89 1.83 4.30
CA GLY A 449 36.66 2.76 3.47
C GLY A 449 37.90 3.28 4.21
N ASP A 450 38.90 3.76 3.47
CA ASP A 450 40.12 4.34 4.05
C ASP A 450 39.84 5.75 4.60
N PHE A 451 39.36 5.87 5.85
CA PHE A 451 38.93 7.16 6.40
C PHE A 451 40.11 8.05 6.81
N ASN A 452 41.31 7.49 7.01
CA ASN A 452 42.50 8.22 7.45
C ASN A 452 43.49 8.57 6.31
N GLY A 453 43.44 7.86 5.19
CA GLY A 453 44.31 8.00 4.02
C GLY A 453 45.63 7.24 4.14
N ASP A 454 45.68 6.12 4.86
CA ASP A 454 46.89 5.29 5.06
C ASP A 454 47.06 4.16 4.04
N GLY A 455 46.08 3.96 3.16
CA GLY A 455 46.07 2.96 2.10
C GLY A 455 45.40 1.64 2.49
N LYS A 456 44.85 1.53 3.70
CA LYS A 456 44.01 0.40 4.14
C LYS A 456 42.56 0.86 4.29
N ALA A 457 41.61 -0.02 4.00
CA ALA A 457 40.23 0.23 4.42
C ALA A 457 40.12 0.14 5.94
N ASP A 458 39.36 1.02 6.57
CA ASP A 458 38.92 0.92 7.96
C ASP A 458 37.44 0.49 8.03
N LEU A 459 36.97 0.07 9.21
CA LEU A 459 35.55 -0.17 9.48
C LEU A 459 34.94 1.00 10.26
N GLY A 460 34.07 1.77 9.61
CA GLY A 460 33.23 2.79 10.23
C GLY A 460 31.92 2.20 10.77
N ILE A 461 31.43 2.68 11.90
CA ILE A 461 30.12 2.31 12.44
C ILE A 461 29.36 3.57 12.88
N LEU A 462 28.24 3.84 12.21
CA LEU A 462 27.23 4.78 12.70
C LEU A 462 26.43 4.08 13.81
N TYR A 463 26.46 4.62 15.01
CA TYR A 463 26.01 3.96 16.24
C TYR A 463 24.92 4.75 16.97
N ASN A 464 23.87 4.06 17.42
CA ASN A 464 22.78 4.61 18.24
C ASN A 464 23.19 4.58 19.71
N GLU A 465 23.65 5.72 20.25
CA GLU A 465 23.98 5.83 21.68
C GLU A 465 22.71 5.91 22.56
N GLY A 466 21.57 6.31 22.00
CA GLY A 466 20.25 6.25 22.64
C GLY A 466 19.55 7.61 22.65
N GLN A 467 18.91 7.92 23.78
CA GLN A 467 18.33 9.24 24.05
C GLN A 467 18.83 9.77 25.40
N ASP A 468 18.95 11.09 25.54
CA ASP A 468 19.15 11.76 26.81
C ASP A 468 17.85 11.86 27.64
N ASP A 469 17.98 12.37 28.87
CA ASP A 469 16.86 12.62 29.79
C ASP A 469 15.85 13.68 29.27
N GLU A 470 16.22 14.47 28.24
CA GLU A 470 15.37 15.47 27.59
C GLU A 470 14.66 14.91 26.33
N GLY A 471 14.97 13.66 25.93
CA GLY A 471 14.43 12.99 24.75
C GLY A 471 15.20 13.27 23.44
N GLY A 472 16.35 13.94 23.52
CA GLY A 472 17.25 14.16 22.39
C GLY A 472 17.92 12.86 21.96
N ASN A 473 17.96 12.58 20.66
CA ASN A 473 18.58 11.37 20.13
C ASN A 473 20.10 11.56 19.98
N HIS A 474 20.86 10.55 20.40
CA HIS A 474 22.31 10.49 20.28
C HIS A 474 22.77 9.48 19.24
N THR A 475 23.47 9.98 18.23
CA THR A 475 24.11 9.24 17.17
C THR A 475 25.60 9.58 17.16
N ALA A 476 26.44 8.56 17.15
CA ALA A 476 27.90 8.70 17.09
C ALA A 476 28.46 7.95 15.89
N PHE A 477 29.60 8.41 15.36
CA PHE A 477 30.41 7.65 14.41
C PHE A 477 31.69 7.17 15.09
N HIS A 478 31.93 5.87 14.98
CA HIS A 478 33.13 5.21 15.48
C HIS A 478 33.91 4.64 14.30
N ILE A 479 35.24 4.72 14.33
CA ILE A 479 36.11 4.06 13.37
C ILE A 479 36.97 3.04 14.10
N LEU A 480 36.96 1.81 13.58
CA LEU A 480 37.86 0.73 13.95
C LEU A 480 38.99 0.74 12.91
N TYR A 481 40.09 1.38 13.27
CA TYR A 481 41.20 1.61 12.34
C TYR A 481 42.00 0.34 12.08
N SER A 482 42.27 0.09 10.81
CA SER A 482 43.16 -0.99 10.37
C SER A 482 44.63 -0.63 10.63
N TYR A 483 45.49 -1.64 10.71
CA TYR A 483 46.94 -1.48 10.81
C TYR A 483 47.65 -2.80 10.45
N ASP A 484 48.97 -2.73 10.33
CA ASP A 484 49.82 -3.91 10.08
C ASP A 484 49.66 -4.95 11.23
N GLY A 485 48.80 -5.94 11.01
CA GLY A 485 48.49 -7.01 11.98
C GLY A 485 47.10 -6.97 12.61
N GLY A 486 46.14 -6.22 12.05
CA GLY A 486 44.71 -6.38 12.33
C GLY A 486 43.93 -5.06 12.43
N ILE A 487 42.76 -5.11 13.07
CA ILE A 487 41.83 -3.99 13.24
C ILE A 487 41.76 -3.57 14.72
N ARG A 488 41.81 -2.27 15.00
CA ARG A 488 41.71 -1.71 16.36
C ARG A 488 40.26 -1.65 16.85
N GLY A 489 40.09 -1.64 18.17
CA GLY A 489 38.79 -1.35 18.79
C GLY A 489 38.27 0.06 18.45
N PRO A 490 36.95 0.29 18.59
CA PRO A 490 36.28 1.50 18.10
C PRO A 490 36.76 2.78 18.79
N LYS A 491 37.32 3.71 18.02
CA LYS A 491 37.54 5.11 18.43
C LYS A 491 36.30 5.90 18.04
N ARG A 492 35.62 6.55 19.01
CA ARG A 492 34.59 7.55 18.69
C ARG A 492 35.27 8.76 18.05
N VAL A 493 34.85 9.12 16.84
CA VAL A 493 35.44 10.21 16.04
C VAL A 493 34.48 11.37 15.83
N TRP A 494 33.18 11.12 15.94
CA TRP A 494 32.14 12.14 15.91
C TRP A 494 30.96 11.72 16.78
N ASP A 495 30.25 12.69 17.35
CA ASP A 495 28.91 12.54 17.92
C ASP A 495 28.12 13.82 17.68
N ASN A 496 26.79 13.73 17.73
CA ASN A 496 25.90 14.89 17.53
C ASN A 496 25.66 15.72 18.80
N ASN A 497 26.47 15.55 19.85
CA ASN A 497 26.24 16.15 21.18
C ASN A 497 26.67 17.63 21.27
N ASP A 498 26.51 18.38 20.17
CA ASP A 498 26.69 19.82 20.13
C ASP A 498 25.38 20.53 19.75
N ARG A 499 25.22 21.75 20.29
CA ARG A 499 24.09 22.65 20.05
C ARG A 499 23.93 23.07 18.59
N THR A 500 24.91 22.80 17.74
CA THR A 500 24.88 23.14 16.30
C THR A 500 24.32 22.03 15.42
N THR A 501 24.47 20.76 15.80
CA THR A 501 24.02 19.59 15.02
C THR A 501 22.63 19.10 15.41
N GLY A 502 22.19 19.35 16.65
CA GLY A 502 20.87 18.95 17.14
C GLY A 502 20.70 17.44 17.33
N SER A 503 19.47 17.01 17.63
CA SER A 503 19.10 15.60 17.85
C SER A 503 19.08 14.81 16.53
N TRP A 504 20.22 14.25 16.13
CA TRP A 504 20.34 13.35 14.99
C TRP A 504 19.77 11.97 15.33
N ASN A 505 18.78 11.51 14.58
CA ASN A 505 18.16 10.21 14.81
C ASN A 505 18.80 9.12 13.92
N TRP A 506 19.48 8.16 14.56
CA TRP A 506 20.11 7.03 13.90
C TRP A 506 19.16 6.18 13.05
N GLU A 507 17.90 6.00 13.46
CA GLU A 507 16.90 5.24 12.71
C GLU A 507 16.66 5.86 11.33
N ARG A 508 16.67 7.19 11.27
CA ARG A 508 16.42 8.03 10.08
C ARG A 508 17.61 8.12 9.12
N SER A 509 18.65 7.33 9.35
CA SER A 509 19.95 7.39 8.66
C SER A 509 20.23 6.13 7.84
N LYS A 510 20.56 6.28 6.54
CA LYS A 510 21.13 5.24 5.67
C LYS A 510 22.56 5.68 5.29
N PRO A 511 23.59 5.15 5.98
CA PRO A 511 24.98 5.53 5.72
C PRO A 511 25.55 4.82 4.47
N VAL A 512 26.51 5.48 3.84
CA VAL A 512 27.39 4.97 2.78
C VAL A 512 28.79 5.54 3.00
N ALA A 513 29.82 4.96 2.39
CA ALA A 513 31.19 5.48 2.46
C ALA A 513 31.85 5.53 1.08
N GLY A 514 32.72 6.52 0.89
CA GLY A 514 33.44 6.77 -0.36
C GLY A 514 34.09 8.15 -0.34
N ASP A 515 35.10 8.37 -1.18
CA ASP A 515 35.81 9.67 -1.29
C ASP A 515 34.99 10.64 -2.15
N PHE A 516 34.03 11.37 -1.56
CA PHE A 516 33.12 12.23 -2.34
C PHE A 516 33.80 13.54 -2.80
N ASN A 517 34.91 13.94 -2.15
CA ASN A 517 35.61 15.19 -2.44
C ASN A 517 36.87 15.02 -3.33
N GLY A 518 37.43 13.82 -3.41
CA GLY A 518 38.62 13.47 -4.19
C GLY A 518 39.94 13.74 -3.47
N ASP A 519 39.97 13.73 -2.13
CA ASP A 519 41.16 14.01 -1.31
C ASP A 519 41.96 12.77 -0.89
N GLY A 520 41.54 11.59 -1.36
CA GLY A 520 42.16 10.29 -1.11
C GLY A 520 41.78 9.67 0.23
N LYS A 521 40.63 10.07 0.81
CA LYS A 521 40.05 9.48 2.03
C LYS A 521 38.58 9.18 1.79
N ALA A 522 38.09 8.07 2.34
CA ALA A 522 36.66 7.83 2.45
C ALA A 522 36.02 8.86 3.39
N ASP A 523 34.87 9.39 2.98
CA ASP A 523 33.98 10.19 3.80
C ASP A 523 32.79 9.35 4.28
N LEU A 524 32.13 9.81 5.34
CA LEU A 524 30.83 9.27 5.75
C LEU A 524 29.71 10.03 5.04
N GLY A 525 29.06 9.39 4.07
CA GLY A 525 27.81 9.86 3.48
C GLY A 525 26.60 9.36 4.28
N ILE A 526 25.58 10.20 4.51
CA ILE A 526 24.33 9.79 5.16
C ILE A 526 23.14 10.35 4.38
N LEU A 527 22.34 9.45 3.80
CA LEU A 527 20.99 9.79 3.34
C LEU A 527 20.08 9.81 4.57
N TYR A 528 19.48 10.97 4.86
CA TYR A 528 18.75 11.25 6.08
C TYR A 528 17.29 11.63 5.80
N ASN A 529 16.36 11.06 6.55
CA ASN A 529 14.95 11.43 6.56
C ASN A 529 14.79 12.70 7.43
N GLU A 530 14.49 13.85 6.81
CA GLU A 530 14.22 15.10 7.55
C GLU A 530 12.76 15.17 8.03
N GLY A 531 11.78 14.66 7.27
CA GLY A 531 10.41 14.46 7.75
C GLY A 531 9.34 14.58 6.68
N GLN A 532 8.18 15.10 7.09
CA GLN A 532 7.17 15.66 6.20
C GLN A 532 6.87 17.09 6.66
N ASP A 533 6.56 17.99 5.72
CA ASP A 533 6.01 19.33 6.04
C ASP A 533 4.51 19.28 6.37
N ASP A 534 3.93 20.46 6.64
CA ASP A 534 2.51 20.63 6.94
C ASP A 534 1.60 20.30 5.73
N GLU A 535 2.15 20.35 4.52
CA GLU A 535 1.51 19.93 3.26
C GLU A 535 1.56 18.39 3.04
N GLY A 536 2.42 17.68 3.77
CA GLY A 536 2.61 16.23 3.69
C GLY A 536 3.70 15.78 2.71
N ASP A 537 4.50 16.71 2.18
CA ASP A 537 5.61 16.42 1.29
C ASP A 537 6.83 15.89 2.06
N ASN A 538 7.47 14.86 1.51
CA ASN A 538 8.57 14.16 2.18
C ASN A 538 9.89 14.91 1.98
N HIS A 539 10.64 15.08 3.07
CA HIS A 539 11.96 15.70 3.08
C HIS A 539 13.06 14.66 3.32
N THR A 540 14.01 14.63 2.40
CA THR A 540 15.20 13.77 2.37
C THR A 540 16.41 14.64 2.07
N ALA A 541 17.46 14.47 2.87
CA ALA A 541 18.71 15.20 2.74
C ALA A 541 19.90 14.24 2.63
N PHE A 542 20.98 14.69 1.97
CA PHE A 542 22.27 14.00 2.02
C PHE A 542 23.29 14.86 2.75
N HIS A 543 24.01 14.23 3.67
CA HIS A 543 25.04 14.84 4.49
C HIS A 543 26.37 14.11 4.32
N ILE A 544 27.48 14.84 4.34
CA ILE A 544 28.83 14.27 4.27
C ILE A 544 29.66 14.73 5.46
N GLY A 545 30.22 13.77 6.20
CA GLY A 545 31.27 13.98 7.19
C GLY A 545 32.63 13.61 6.61
N TYR A 546 33.39 14.61 6.16
CA TYR A 546 34.62 14.39 5.38
C TYR A 546 35.73 13.70 6.17
N GLY A 547 36.44 12.77 5.53
CA GLY A 547 37.57 12.02 6.09
C GLY A 547 38.72 12.92 6.55
N THR A 548 39.47 12.46 7.56
CA THR A 548 40.65 13.13 8.10
C THR A 548 41.58 12.08 8.71
N ALA A 549 42.88 12.38 8.82
CA ALA A 549 43.89 11.49 9.40
C ALA A 549 43.61 10.96 10.82
N ASP A 550 42.64 11.53 11.55
CA ASP A 550 42.29 11.18 12.92
C ASP A 550 40.80 10.85 13.14
N GLY A 551 39.95 10.95 12.12
CA GLY A 551 38.50 10.84 12.26
C GLY A 551 37.73 11.46 11.09
N ILE A 552 36.52 11.97 11.33
CA ILE A 552 35.76 12.74 10.32
C ILE A 552 35.49 14.17 10.79
N ARG A 553 35.26 15.06 9.83
CA ARG A 553 34.56 16.33 10.09
C ARG A 553 33.08 16.04 10.35
N GLY A 554 32.44 16.88 11.17
CA GLY A 554 31.01 16.74 11.46
C GLY A 554 30.15 16.76 10.17
N PRO A 555 29.15 15.87 10.01
CA PRO A 555 28.33 15.79 8.82
C PRO A 555 27.66 17.13 8.45
N LYS A 556 28.00 17.64 7.26
CA LYS A 556 27.44 18.85 6.68
C LYS A 556 26.35 18.46 5.68
N ARG A 557 25.18 19.13 5.69
CA ARG A 557 24.18 18.96 4.61
C ARG A 557 24.75 19.49 3.29
N VAL A 558 24.77 18.64 2.28
CA VAL A 558 25.30 18.94 0.94
C VAL A 558 24.21 18.92 -0.13
N TRP A 559 23.09 18.24 0.13
CA TRP A 559 21.92 18.23 -0.72
C TRP A 559 20.65 18.03 0.12
N ASP A 560 19.54 18.60 -0.33
CA ASP A 560 18.18 18.30 0.12
C ASP A 560 17.20 18.43 -1.06
N ASN A 561 16.02 17.80 -0.97
CA ASN A 561 15.00 17.84 -2.01
C ASN A 561 14.04 19.05 -1.88
N ASN A 562 14.36 20.05 -1.06
CA ASN A 562 13.45 21.14 -0.68
C ASN A 562 13.25 22.20 -1.79
N ASP A 563 13.86 22.00 -2.96
CA ASP A 563 13.51 22.75 -4.17
C ASP A 563 12.22 22.19 -4.80
N ARG A 564 11.37 23.10 -5.29
CA ARG A 564 10.11 22.79 -5.98
C ARG A 564 10.30 22.02 -7.29
N THR A 565 11.54 21.83 -7.74
CA THR A 565 11.88 21.05 -8.93
C THR A 565 12.09 19.56 -8.64
N THR A 566 12.46 19.18 -7.41
CA THR A 566 12.71 17.78 -7.02
C THR A 566 11.50 17.09 -6.37
N GLY A 567 10.60 17.86 -5.76
CA GLY A 567 9.34 17.35 -5.19
C GLY A 567 9.52 16.42 -3.99
N SER A 568 8.44 15.72 -3.63
CA SER A 568 8.27 14.85 -2.45
C SER A 568 9.14 13.59 -2.47
N TRP A 569 10.44 13.70 -2.16
CA TRP A 569 11.36 12.57 -2.17
C TRP A 569 11.24 11.74 -0.88
N ASN A 570 10.82 10.49 -0.99
CA ASN A 570 10.58 9.63 0.17
C ASN A 570 11.80 8.76 0.52
N TRP A 571 12.46 9.07 1.63
CA TRP A 571 13.63 8.34 2.13
C TRP A 571 13.39 6.83 2.34
N ASN A 572 12.18 6.39 2.75
CA ASN A 572 11.88 4.96 2.94
C ASN A 572 12.06 4.20 1.62
N ARG A 573 11.68 4.83 0.50
CA ARG A 573 11.69 4.30 -0.86
C ARG A 573 13.06 4.32 -1.55
N SER A 574 14.09 4.77 -0.83
CA SER A 574 15.44 5.02 -1.34
C SER A 574 16.43 3.97 -0.84
N LYS A 575 17.17 3.33 -1.76
CA LYS A 575 18.30 2.44 -1.45
C LYS A 575 19.60 3.10 -1.95
N PRO A 576 20.36 3.78 -1.06
CA PRO A 576 21.58 4.49 -1.45
C PRO A 576 22.79 3.56 -1.58
N VAL A 577 23.69 3.91 -2.48
CA VAL A 577 25.02 3.32 -2.67
C VAL A 577 26.03 4.44 -2.96
N ALA A 578 27.32 4.16 -2.80
CA ALA A 578 28.40 5.06 -3.19
C ALA A 578 29.33 4.39 -4.23
N GLY A 579 29.88 5.17 -5.15
CA GLY A 579 30.80 4.69 -6.17
C GLY A 579 31.05 5.75 -7.23
N ASP A 580 32.22 5.73 -7.88
CA ASP A 580 32.55 6.66 -8.97
C ASP A 580 31.90 6.20 -10.28
N PHE A 581 30.63 6.55 -10.51
CA PHE A 581 29.90 6.13 -11.71
C PHE A 581 30.33 6.90 -12.97
N ASN A 582 31.21 7.90 -12.85
CA ASN A 582 31.59 8.77 -13.96
C ASN A 582 33.08 8.65 -14.36
N GLY A 583 33.95 8.20 -13.46
CA GLY A 583 35.39 8.00 -13.64
C GLY A 583 36.24 9.24 -13.38
N ASP A 584 35.80 10.17 -12.50
CA ASP A 584 36.56 11.40 -12.17
C ASP A 584 37.35 11.35 -10.85
N GLY A 585 37.42 10.17 -10.23
CA GLY A 585 38.14 9.90 -8.99
C GLY A 585 37.38 10.29 -7.72
N LYS A 586 36.08 10.62 -7.81
CA LYS A 586 35.21 10.86 -6.64
C LYS A 586 34.09 9.82 -6.57
N ALA A 587 33.75 9.42 -5.35
CA ALA A 587 32.50 8.72 -5.10
C ALA A 587 31.30 9.63 -5.39
N ASP A 588 30.33 9.09 -6.11
CA ASP A 588 29.03 9.68 -6.33
C ASP A 588 27.99 9.05 -5.39
N LEU A 589 26.87 9.74 -5.17
CA LEU A 589 25.70 9.15 -4.51
C LEU A 589 24.79 8.51 -5.55
N GLY A 590 24.71 7.18 -5.57
CA GLY A 590 23.68 6.43 -6.29
C GLY A 590 22.46 6.18 -5.41
N ILE A 591 21.24 6.28 -5.95
CA ILE A 591 20.01 5.90 -5.25
C ILE A 591 19.10 5.11 -6.19
N LEU A 592 18.83 3.84 -5.88
CA LEU A 592 17.70 3.13 -6.47
C LEU A 592 16.43 3.55 -5.72
N TYR A 593 15.48 4.12 -6.45
CA TYR A 593 14.25 4.67 -5.90
C TYR A 593 13.04 3.88 -6.40
N ASN A 594 12.24 3.36 -5.46
CA ASN A 594 10.92 2.80 -5.74
C ASN A 594 9.97 3.95 -6.12
N GLU A 595 9.48 3.99 -7.36
CA GLU A 595 8.53 5.01 -7.82
C GLU A 595 7.08 4.60 -7.59
N GLY A 596 6.78 3.30 -7.61
CA GLY A 596 5.53 2.72 -7.10
C GLY A 596 4.89 1.77 -8.09
N GLN A 597 3.58 1.60 -7.99
CA GLN A 597 2.80 0.92 -9.02
C GLN A 597 1.92 1.94 -9.74
N ASP A 598 1.79 1.79 -11.06
CA ASP A 598 0.77 2.53 -11.83
C ASP A 598 -0.61 1.87 -11.73
N ASP A 599 -1.61 2.48 -12.37
CA ASP A 599 -3.00 2.00 -12.43
C ASP A 599 -3.15 0.59 -13.04
N GLN A 600 -2.10 0.03 -13.66
CA GLN A 600 -2.06 -1.32 -14.23
C GLN A 600 -1.31 -2.33 -13.34
N GLY A 601 -0.79 -1.88 -12.19
CA GLY A 601 0.02 -2.70 -11.27
C GLY A 601 1.46 -2.91 -11.74
N VAL A 602 1.95 -2.12 -12.71
CA VAL A 602 3.34 -2.19 -13.16
C VAL A 602 4.20 -1.44 -12.14
N ASN A 603 5.22 -2.11 -11.60
CA ASN A 603 6.19 -1.49 -10.71
C ASN A 603 7.13 -0.58 -11.49
N HIS A 604 7.33 0.63 -10.97
CA HIS A 604 8.23 1.64 -11.50
C HIS A 604 9.40 1.85 -10.52
N THR A 605 10.61 1.90 -11.06
CA THR A 605 11.88 2.00 -10.36
C THR A 605 12.83 2.87 -11.18
N ALA A 606 13.53 3.78 -10.52
CA ALA A 606 14.50 4.66 -11.16
C ALA A 606 15.82 4.72 -10.37
N PHE A 607 16.94 4.66 -11.08
CA PHE A 607 18.26 4.90 -10.50
C PHE A 607 18.67 6.35 -10.74
N HIS A 608 19.04 7.04 -9.66
CA HIS A 608 19.46 8.44 -9.68
C HIS A 608 20.90 8.55 -9.20
N ILE A 609 21.68 9.45 -9.81
CA ILE A 609 23.09 9.70 -9.44
C ILE A 609 23.28 11.18 -9.14
N GLY A 610 23.82 11.48 -7.96
CA GLY A 610 24.31 12.79 -7.54
C GLY A 610 25.84 12.80 -7.55
N TYR A 611 26.42 13.40 -8.59
CA TYR A 611 27.88 13.35 -8.83
C TYR A 611 28.70 14.06 -7.76
N GLY A 612 29.82 13.46 -7.35
CA GLY A 612 30.74 13.99 -6.34
C GLY A 612 31.38 15.32 -6.73
N THR A 613 31.70 16.15 -5.74
CA THR A 613 32.37 17.45 -5.91
C THR A 613 33.23 17.77 -4.69
N ALA A 614 34.21 18.66 -4.84
CA ALA A 614 35.13 19.03 -3.75
C ALA A 614 34.47 19.56 -2.44
N ASP A 615 33.21 20.00 -2.48
CA ASP A 615 32.49 20.59 -1.33
C ASP A 615 31.11 19.95 -1.03
N GLY A 616 30.72 18.90 -1.77
CA GLY A 616 29.43 18.22 -1.65
C GLY A 616 29.08 17.33 -2.86
N ILE A 617 27.80 17.20 -3.19
CA ILE A 617 27.34 16.50 -4.41
C ILE A 617 26.49 17.42 -5.30
N HIS A 618 26.43 17.10 -6.59
CA HIS A 618 25.36 17.57 -7.45
C HIS A 618 24.02 16.92 -7.04
N GLY A 619 22.92 17.66 -7.19
CA GLY A 619 21.57 17.13 -6.93
C GLY A 619 21.29 15.87 -7.78
N PRO A 620 20.79 14.76 -7.19
CA PRO A 620 20.60 13.50 -7.90
C PRO A 620 19.74 13.63 -9.15
N LYS A 621 20.24 13.13 -10.27
CA LYS A 621 19.53 13.10 -11.56
C LYS A 621 19.27 11.67 -11.97
N ARG A 622 18.13 11.43 -12.61
CA ARG A 622 17.76 10.13 -13.17
C ARG A 622 18.79 9.70 -14.20
N ALA A 623 19.48 8.61 -13.89
CA ALA A 623 20.46 7.97 -14.77
C ALA A 623 19.84 6.79 -15.54
N TRP A 624 18.84 6.12 -14.95
CA TRP A 624 18.07 5.05 -15.57
C TRP A 624 16.66 4.96 -14.94
N ASP A 625 15.67 4.46 -15.69
CA ASP A 625 14.41 3.94 -15.17
C ASP A 625 13.86 2.80 -16.04
N ASN A 626 12.85 2.10 -15.54
CA ASN A 626 12.15 1.04 -16.29
C ASN A 626 10.87 1.52 -17.00
N ASN A 627 10.73 2.83 -17.32
CA ASN A 627 9.62 3.31 -18.14
C ASN A 627 9.73 2.86 -19.61
N ASP A 628 10.87 2.29 -20.00
CA ASP A 628 11.00 1.59 -21.27
C ASP A 628 10.14 0.31 -21.30
N ARG A 629 9.55 0.01 -22.46
CA ARG A 629 8.69 -1.18 -22.63
C ARG A 629 9.47 -2.51 -22.71
N THR A 630 10.77 -2.49 -22.45
CA THR A 630 11.68 -3.63 -22.63
C THR A 630 12.17 -4.22 -21.31
N THR A 631 12.27 -3.42 -20.25
CA THR A 631 12.72 -3.85 -18.92
C THR A 631 11.55 -4.34 -18.04
N GLY A 632 10.31 -3.91 -18.35
CA GLY A 632 9.11 -4.43 -17.72
C GLY A 632 8.90 -3.95 -16.28
N SER A 633 8.10 -4.69 -15.50
CA SER A 633 7.73 -4.35 -14.12
C SER A 633 8.87 -4.63 -13.14
N TRP A 634 9.80 -3.68 -12.97
CA TRP A 634 10.93 -3.79 -12.04
C TRP A 634 10.52 -3.27 -10.66
N ASN A 635 10.62 -4.12 -9.64
CA ASN A 635 10.36 -3.72 -8.25
C ASN A 635 11.68 -3.52 -7.49
N ALA A 636 11.99 -2.27 -7.14
CA ALA A 636 13.16 -1.91 -6.32
C ALA A 636 13.23 -2.65 -4.99
N ASP A 637 12.09 -2.97 -4.37
CA ASP A 637 12.03 -3.66 -3.07
C ASP A 637 12.63 -5.07 -3.21
N ARG A 638 12.42 -5.73 -4.36
CA ARG A 638 12.97 -7.05 -4.73
C ARG A 638 14.46 -7.05 -5.10
N THR A 639 15.12 -5.90 -4.97
CA THR A 639 16.53 -5.70 -5.33
C THR A 639 17.40 -5.47 -4.09
N LYS A 640 18.47 -6.26 -3.94
CA LYS A 640 19.62 -5.96 -3.07
C LYS A 640 20.72 -5.32 -3.93
N LEU A 641 21.39 -4.31 -3.39
CA LEU A 641 22.30 -3.46 -4.16
C LEU A 641 23.76 -3.71 -3.80
N VAL A 642 24.58 -3.72 -4.84
CA VAL A 642 26.03 -3.70 -4.73
C VAL A 642 26.62 -2.72 -5.74
N THR A 643 27.87 -2.32 -5.53
CA THR A 643 28.52 -1.25 -6.29
C THR A 643 30.02 -1.52 -6.39
N GLY A 644 30.62 -1.32 -7.56
CA GLY A 644 32.04 -1.57 -7.80
C GLY A 644 32.33 -1.69 -9.28
N ASP A 645 33.60 -1.53 -9.67
CA ASP A 645 34.02 -1.67 -11.06
C ASP A 645 34.03 -3.15 -11.45
N PHE A 646 32.92 -3.66 -12.00
CA PHE A 646 32.83 -5.08 -12.38
C PHE A 646 33.51 -5.35 -13.72
N ASN A 647 33.75 -4.32 -14.54
CA ASN A 647 34.20 -4.47 -15.91
C ASN A 647 35.71 -4.17 -16.11
N GLY A 648 36.31 -3.40 -15.20
CA GLY A 648 37.71 -2.98 -15.18
C GLY A 648 37.98 -1.69 -15.97
N ASP A 649 36.97 -0.83 -16.20
CA ASP A 649 37.12 0.43 -16.94
C ASP A 649 37.41 1.67 -16.07
N GLY A 650 37.52 1.48 -14.75
CA GLY A 650 37.79 2.52 -13.78
C GLY A 650 36.54 3.25 -13.27
N LYS A 651 35.34 2.75 -13.56
CA LYS A 651 34.06 3.29 -13.07
C LYS A 651 33.34 2.26 -12.22
N ALA A 652 32.63 2.73 -11.19
CA ALA A 652 31.68 1.89 -10.48
C ALA A 652 30.50 1.53 -11.41
N ASP A 653 30.16 0.24 -11.43
CA ASP A 653 28.93 -0.29 -11.97
C ASP A 653 27.91 -0.49 -10.83
N LEU A 654 26.60 -0.46 -11.14
CA LEU A 654 25.57 -0.86 -10.19
C LEU A 654 25.22 -2.35 -10.37
N GLY A 655 25.34 -3.13 -9.30
CA GLY A 655 24.87 -4.52 -9.26
C GLY A 655 23.54 -4.61 -8.53
N ALA A 656 22.62 -5.38 -9.10
CA ALA A 656 21.27 -5.59 -8.58
C ALA A 656 21.00 -7.09 -8.46
N PHE A 657 21.09 -7.60 -7.23
CA PHE A 657 20.71 -8.98 -6.93
C PHE A 657 19.19 -9.02 -6.73
N TYR A 658 18.48 -9.56 -7.71
CA TYR A 658 17.04 -9.46 -7.84
C TYR A 658 16.35 -10.79 -7.53
N ASN A 659 15.36 -10.75 -6.64
CA ASN A 659 14.45 -11.87 -6.41
C ASN A 659 13.47 -11.97 -7.60
N GLN A 660 13.59 -12.99 -8.45
CA GLN A 660 12.65 -13.25 -9.54
C GLN A 660 11.36 -13.94 -9.07
N GLY A 661 11.39 -14.62 -7.92
CA GLY A 661 10.23 -15.18 -7.25
C GLY A 661 10.30 -16.70 -7.13
N GLN A 662 9.17 -17.35 -6.93
CA GLN A 662 9.08 -18.80 -6.85
C GLN A 662 8.24 -19.34 -8.02
N ASP A 663 8.69 -20.40 -8.67
CA ASP A 663 7.91 -21.08 -9.70
C ASP A 663 6.90 -22.08 -9.12
N SER A 664 6.12 -22.73 -10.00
CA SER A 664 5.10 -23.71 -9.63
C SER A 664 5.63 -24.94 -8.91
N ASP A 665 6.92 -25.24 -9.08
CA ASP A 665 7.58 -26.42 -8.51
C ASP A 665 8.26 -26.09 -7.17
N GLY A 666 8.16 -24.83 -6.72
CA GLY A 666 8.72 -24.35 -5.46
C GLY A 666 10.18 -23.91 -5.54
N VAL A 667 10.75 -23.78 -6.74
CA VAL A 667 12.13 -23.31 -6.93
C VAL A 667 12.14 -21.79 -6.82
N ASN A 668 13.00 -21.25 -5.95
CA ASN A 668 13.25 -19.82 -5.86
C ASN A 668 14.23 -19.43 -6.98
N HIS A 669 13.90 -18.37 -7.70
CA HIS A 669 14.69 -17.79 -8.78
C HIS A 669 15.30 -16.47 -8.31
N ALA A 670 16.61 -16.35 -8.47
CA ALA A 670 17.39 -15.15 -8.18
C ALA A 670 18.35 -14.89 -9.35
N ALA A 671 18.51 -13.62 -9.71
CA ALA A 671 19.38 -13.21 -10.80
C ALA A 671 20.19 -11.98 -10.39
N LEU A 672 21.44 -11.89 -10.85
CA LEU A 672 22.25 -10.70 -10.73
C LEU A 672 22.19 -9.94 -12.06
N TYR A 673 21.93 -8.64 -11.96
CA TYR A 673 21.98 -7.71 -13.08
C TYR A 673 23.07 -6.68 -12.84
N THR A 674 23.72 -6.23 -13.91
CA THR A 674 24.68 -5.13 -13.89
C THR A 674 24.17 -4.00 -14.76
N PHE A 675 24.17 -2.78 -14.22
CA PHE A 675 24.01 -1.54 -14.97
C PHE A 675 25.41 -0.94 -15.11
N PHE A 676 26.03 -1.16 -16.27
CA PHE A 676 27.40 -0.74 -16.49
C PHE A 676 27.52 0.78 -16.55
N GLY A 677 28.62 1.33 -16.01
CA GLY A 677 28.98 2.74 -16.16
C GLY A 677 29.05 3.15 -17.63
N ARG A 678 28.65 4.39 -17.96
CA ARG A 678 28.71 4.86 -19.35
C ARG A 678 30.13 5.22 -19.77
N ASN A 679 30.57 4.59 -20.85
CA ASN A 679 31.87 4.83 -21.49
C ASN A 679 31.77 5.58 -22.84
N ASP A 680 30.56 5.97 -23.25
CA ASP A 680 30.29 6.80 -24.43
C ASP A 680 30.53 8.31 -24.22
N GLY A 681 30.99 8.70 -23.01
CA GLY A 681 31.20 10.09 -22.61
C GLY A 681 29.92 10.80 -22.13
N ALA A 682 28.78 10.13 -22.06
CA ALA A 682 27.59 10.64 -21.38
C ALA A 682 27.56 10.19 -19.91
N ASN A 683 27.00 11.04 -19.04
CA ASN A 683 26.78 10.69 -17.65
C ASN A 683 25.64 9.66 -17.51
N GLY A 684 25.81 8.68 -16.61
CA GLY A 684 24.80 7.71 -16.21
C GLY A 684 25.28 6.27 -16.33
N VAL A 685 24.33 5.34 -16.34
CA VAL A 685 24.57 3.90 -16.53
C VAL A 685 23.82 3.40 -17.78
N TYR A 686 24.20 2.24 -18.29
CA TYR A 686 23.41 1.48 -19.24
C TYR A 686 22.24 0.75 -18.56
N GLY A 687 21.25 0.30 -19.33
CA GLY A 687 20.15 -0.52 -18.80
C GLY A 687 20.65 -1.88 -18.27
N PRO A 688 19.85 -2.57 -17.44
CA PRO A 688 20.30 -3.75 -16.70
C PRO A 688 20.58 -4.94 -17.63
N ALA A 689 21.84 -5.37 -17.69
CA ALA A 689 22.23 -6.62 -18.30
C ALA A 689 22.11 -7.75 -17.26
N LYS A 690 21.36 -8.82 -17.55
CA LYS A 690 21.36 -10.03 -16.71
C LYS A 690 22.70 -10.74 -16.86
N VAL A 691 23.49 -10.78 -15.79
CA VAL A 691 24.86 -11.30 -15.77
C VAL A 691 25.00 -12.67 -15.10
N TRP A 692 24.02 -13.05 -14.27
CA TRP A 692 23.93 -14.39 -13.68
C TRP A 692 22.47 -14.73 -13.30
N GLU A 693 22.12 -16.01 -13.32
CA GLU A 693 20.89 -16.54 -12.71
C GLU A 693 21.11 -17.98 -12.21
N ASN A 694 20.37 -18.41 -11.18
CA ASN A 694 20.53 -19.75 -10.60
C ASN A 694 19.95 -20.89 -11.47
N GLY A 695 19.14 -20.55 -12.48
CA GLY A 695 18.54 -21.50 -13.42
C GLY A 695 17.57 -22.49 -12.75
N THR A 696 17.29 -23.60 -13.44
CA THR A 696 16.29 -24.60 -12.99
C THR A 696 16.86 -25.71 -12.09
N THR A 697 18.17 -25.75 -11.87
CA THR A 697 18.85 -26.89 -11.22
C THR A 697 19.20 -26.68 -9.74
N GLY A 698 18.90 -25.52 -9.15
CA GLY A 698 19.13 -25.26 -7.73
C GLY A 698 18.39 -24.03 -7.23
N SER A 699 17.57 -24.19 -6.18
CA SER A 699 16.78 -23.10 -5.57
C SER A 699 17.69 -22.17 -4.75
N TRP A 700 17.96 -20.97 -5.25
CA TRP A 700 18.71 -19.95 -4.50
C TRP A 700 17.74 -19.05 -3.73
N ASN A 701 17.80 -19.08 -2.40
CA ASN A 701 16.90 -18.29 -1.59
C ASN A 701 17.49 -16.89 -1.33
N TRP A 702 16.99 -15.91 -2.08
CA TRP A 702 17.37 -14.50 -1.98
C TRP A 702 17.28 -13.92 -0.55
N TYR A 703 16.32 -14.37 0.26
CA TYR A 703 16.12 -13.90 1.65
C TYR A 703 17.20 -14.41 2.60
N ARG A 704 17.86 -15.52 2.25
CA ARG A 704 18.96 -16.10 3.03
C ARG A 704 20.31 -15.50 2.67
N SER A 705 20.37 -14.56 1.73
CA SER A 705 21.60 -13.92 1.25
C SER A 705 21.81 -12.56 1.93
N ASP A 706 22.87 -12.38 2.71
CA ASP A 706 23.33 -11.05 3.15
C ASP A 706 24.09 -10.39 1.99
N LEU A 707 23.34 -9.54 1.28
CA LEU A 707 23.74 -8.54 0.30
C LEU A 707 22.93 -7.30 0.69
N GLY A 708 23.55 -6.12 0.70
CA GLY A 708 22.98 -4.88 1.23
C GLY A 708 21.67 -4.38 0.60
#